data_AF-A0AAP6BDY3-F1
#
_entry.id   AF-A0AAP6BDY3-F1
#
_cell.length_a   1.000
_cell.length_b   1.000
_cell.length_c   1.000
_cell.angle_alpha   90.00
_cell.angle_beta   90.00
_cell.angle_gamma   90.00
#
_symmetry.space_group_name_H-M   'P 1'
#
loop_
_entity.id
_entity.type
_entity.pdbx_description
1 polymer ?
#
loop_
_entity_poly.entity_id
_entity_poly.type
_entity_poly.pdbx_seq_one_letter_code
_entity_poly.pdbx_strand_id
1 'polypeptide(L)'
;MPNEEQLVEYLKWTAAELHQARQRLADLTAALHEPIAVVSMACRLPGKVNSPEDLWELVASGRDAVTGFPDDRAWTFPAEPPYARLGGFVDDPAGFDAGFFGVGPDEALATEPLQRIVLQLAWEAVERARIAPHTLRSTPTGVYVGATNHDYATNLQSVPEQLLPYLGGGTSGSLVSGRIAYALGLEGPAISVDTACSSSLVAIHLACQALRRDECGIALAGGGTVMATPHTFHGFAHQKSLAPDGRCKPFAAAADGMGLAEGVALVLLERLGDARRAGHPVLAVIRGSALNQDGAGYGLAAPNGPSQQGVIRAALADAGLAADDVDAVEAHGTGTPIGDAIEAQALLATYGARRSPERPLWLGSVKSNTGHTQGAAGAAALIKMVQALRHDTLPASLHIDRPTPLATWKKGAVRLLTDPVPWPRRDTPRRAGVSAFATSGTNAHLILEEAPPPGPAADTGVPGRPVAWPLSARTPEALRALARALVAHLAAADPPPSPAQVAYSLAATRTPFEHRAVAVGDGLPDLLSAVSALADGAEHPWLVRDPGPEEETPPPVVAAHAAGALGRDDVCRLVGAGDAYESVLGEVALAAGDIDWRRRLSSPPSPDDVRATLAALARLYVSGSTVDWSLTVRAGAVDLPVYPFRTTRYWLHDHTTHPGAHMTSTPDTPEQETTALERQLAAATPEERERLLVDTIRSEASTLLNTDLADDSNFLENGLNSLMALELTKTLMALTGLEIAMVAIVENPSPAELARHLGQELAETSA
;
A
#
# COMPACT_ATOMS: atom_id res chain seq x y z
N MET A 1 -26.39 -7.26 64.62
CA MET A 1 -25.20 -6.54 64.13
C MET A 1 -24.36 -7.55 63.37
N PRO A 2 -23.84 -7.24 62.16
CA PRO A 2 -22.94 -8.17 61.49
C PRO A 2 -21.74 -8.46 62.40
N ASN A 3 -21.30 -9.73 62.46
CA ASN A 3 -20.11 -10.11 63.22
C ASN A 3 -18.89 -9.42 62.58
N GLU A 4 -17.92 -9.01 63.39
CA GLU A 4 -16.71 -8.29 62.95
C GLU A 4 -15.96 -9.05 61.83
N GLU A 5 -15.96 -10.38 61.88
CA GLU A 5 -15.41 -11.25 60.83
C GLU A 5 -16.14 -11.10 59.48
N GLN A 6 -17.48 -10.98 59.49
CA GLN A 6 -18.27 -10.77 58.27
C GLN A 6 -17.98 -9.40 57.65
N LEU A 7 -17.76 -8.37 58.48
CA LEU A 7 -17.35 -7.05 58.01
C LEU A 7 -15.95 -7.07 57.39
N VAL A 8 -15.01 -7.81 57.99
CA VAL A 8 -13.65 -7.97 57.46
C VAL A 8 -13.64 -8.72 56.13
N GLU A 9 -14.43 -9.79 55.98
CA GLU A 9 -14.57 -10.49 54.70
C GLU A 9 -15.20 -9.61 53.62
N TYR A 10 -16.25 -8.86 53.96
CA TYR A 10 -16.89 -7.93 53.04
C TYR A 10 -15.94 -6.81 52.59
N LEU A 11 -15.11 -6.30 53.51
CA LEU A 11 -14.07 -5.31 53.19
C LEU A 11 -12.97 -5.88 52.28
N LYS A 12 -12.53 -7.13 52.50
CA LYS A 12 -11.56 -7.81 51.62
C LYS A 12 -12.11 -8.00 50.21
N TRP A 13 -13.36 -8.45 50.11
CA TRP A 13 -14.04 -8.65 48.83
C TRP A 13 -14.22 -7.33 48.08
N THR A 14 -14.78 -6.30 48.72
CA THR A 14 -14.93 -4.96 48.10
C THR A 14 -13.60 -4.32 47.71
N ALA A 15 -12.53 -4.52 48.49
CA ALA A 15 -11.19 -4.05 48.13
C ALA A 15 -10.62 -4.77 46.90
N ALA A 16 -10.84 -6.09 46.78
CA ALA A 16 -10.44 -6.87 45.62
C ALA A 16 -11.21 -6.46 44.36
N GLU A 17 -12.54 -6.28 44.47
CA GLU A 17 -13.37 -5.78 43.37
C GLU A 17 -12.96 -4.37 42.94
N LEU A 18 -12.69 -3.46 43.88
CA LEU A 18 -12.22 -2.12 43.58
C LEU A 18 -10.85 -2.15 42.88
N HIS A 19 -9.94 -3.03 43.29
CA HIS A 19 -8.66 -3.21 42.62
C HIS A 19 -8.83 -3.72 41.20
N GLN A 20 -9.67 -4.74 40.99
CA GLN A 20 -9.96 -5.28 39.66
C GLN A 20 -10.65 -4.25 38.76
N ALA A 21 -11.60 -3.48 39.28
CA ALA A 21 -12.26 -2.41 38.55
C ALA A 21 -11.28 -1.29 38.17
N ARG A 22 -10.36 -0.91 39.07
CA ARG A 22 -9.30 0.07 38.80
C ARG A 22 -8.31 -0.44 37.74
N GLN A 23 -7.93 -1.71 37.81
CA GLN A 23 -7.05 -2.32 36.82
C GLN A 23 -7.73 -2.37 35.45
N ARG A 24 -8.99 -2.82 35.38
CA ARG A 24 -9.77 -2.82 34.14
C ARG A 24 -9.94 -1.41 33.56
N LEU A 25 -10.16 -0.40 34.40
CA LEU A 25 -10.23 0.99 33.95
C LEU A 25 -8.87 1.47 33.41
N ALA A 26 -7.77 1.12 34.07
CA ALA A 26 -6.42 1.47 33.61
C ALA A 26 -6.10 0.81 32.26
N ASP A 27 -6.41 -0.48 32.10
CA ASP A 27 -6.18 -1.23 30.86
C ASP A 27 -7.02 -0.66 29.70
N LEU A 28 -8.30 -0.37 29.93
CA LEU A 28 -9.17 0.27 28.93
C LEU A 28 -8.68 1.68 28.56
N THR A 29 -8.23 2.45 29.55
CA THR A 29 -7.68 3.79 29.29
C THR A 29 -6.38 3.70 28.49
N ALA A 30 -5.52 2.73 28.79
CA ALA A 30 -4.28 2.48 28.06
C ALA A 30 -4.55 2.07 26.61
N ALA A 31 -5.52 1.19 26.37
CA ALA A 31 -5.92 0.78 25.02
C ALA A 31 -6.47 1.95 24.18
N LEU A 32 -7.31 2.81 24.78
CA LEU A 32 -7.87 3.98 24.09
C LEU A 32 -6.83 5.02 23.67
N HIS A 33 -5.69 5.06 24.35
CA HIS A 33 -4.59 5.98 24.06
C HIS A 33 -3.33 5.23 23.63
N GLU A 34 -3.46 3.99 23.16
CA GLU A 34 -2.31 3.23 22.72
C GLU A 34 -1.61 4.00 21.59
N PRO A 35 -0.28 4.18 21.66
CA PRO A 35 0.46 4.82 20.60
C PRO A 35 0.41 4.00 19.30
N ILE A 36 0.26 4.67 18.17
CA ILE A 36 0.20 4.04 16.85
C ILE A 36 1.57 4.16 16.18
N ALA A 37 2.19 3.04 15.85
CA ALA A 37 3.45 2.99 15.14
C ALA A 37 3.24 3.32 13.65
N VAL A 38 4.09 4.20 13.13
CA VAL A 38 4.30 4.33 11.67
C VAL A 38 5.33 3.29 11.29
N VAL A 39 4.89 2.19 10.67
CA VAL A 39 5.78 1.06 10.34
C VAL A 39 6.39 1.20 8.93
N SER A 40 5.70 1.90 8.03
CA SER A 40 6.19 2.14 6.68
C SER A 40 5.57 3.40 6.05
N MET A 41 6.20 3.89 4.99
CA MET A 41 5.81 5.08 4.24
C MET A 41 6.13 4.87 2.76
N ALA A 42 5.29 5.42 1.87
CA ALA A 42 5.53 5.48 0.43
C ALA A 42 4.91 6.76 -0.15
N CYS A 43 5.55 7.40 -1.13
CA CYS A 43 5.03 8.62 -1.73
C CYS A 43 5.51 8.87 -3.16
N ARG A 44 4.69 9.55 -3.94
CA ARG A 44 5.03 10.24 -5.19
C ARG A 44 4.74 11.73 -5.03
N LEU A 45 5.77 12.58 -5.11
CA LEU A 45 5.66 14.02 -4.91
C LEU A 45 6.44 14.79 -6.00
N PRO A 46 6.22 16.10 -6.15
CA PRO A 46 6.94 16.91 -7.13
C PRO A 46 8.46 16.88 -6.94
N GLY A 47 9.19 17.10 -8.03
CA GLY A 47 10.66 17.16 -8.00
C GLY A 47 11.35 15.79 -8.09
N LYS A 48 10.72 14.84 -8.78
CA LYS A 48 11.15 13.44 -8.95
C LYS A 48 11.21 12.66 -7.64
N VAL A 49 10.35 13.00 -6.69
CA VAL A 49 10.27 12.29 -5.41
C VAL A 49 9.43 11.05 -5.60
N ASN A 50 10.08 9.87 -5.61
CA ASN A 50 9.44 8.58 -5.75
C ASN A 50 9.47 7.75 -4.45
N SER A 51 10.09 8.26 -3.39
CA SER A 51 10.20 7.59 -2.10
C SER A 51 10.30 8.59 -0.95
N PRO A 52 10.07 8.15 0.30
CA PRO A 52 10.36 8.97 1.48
C PRO A 52 11.82 9.44 1.52
N GLU A 53 12.75 8.62 1.04
CA GLU A 53 14.17 8.95 0.94
C GLU A 53 14.40 10.11 -0.04
N ASP A 54 13.78 10.11 -1.22
CA ASP A 54 13.87 11.22 -2.18
C ASP A 54 13.26 12.52 -1.61
N LEU A 55 12.17 12.41 -0.83
CA LEU A 55 11.59 13.57 -0.15
C LEU A 55 12.59 14.17 0.83
N TRP A 56 13.30 13.31 1.57
CA TRP A 56 14.35 13.77 2.48
C TRP A 56 15.46 14.48 1.72
N GLU A 57 15.96 13.91 0.63
CA GLU A 57 16.98 14.55 -0.20
C GLU A 57 16.51 15.91 -0.71
N LEU A 58 15.26 16.03 -1.16
CA LEU A 58 14.66 17.28 -1.63
C LEU A 58 14.65 18.37 -0.53
N VAL A 59 14.15 18.05 0.66
CA VAL A 59 14.04 19.04 1.75
C VAL A 59 15.39 19.35 2.41
N ALA A 60 16.28 18.36 2.54
CA ALA A 60 17.60 18.53 3.14
C ALA A 60 18.54 19.37 2.26
N SER A 61 18.42 19.23 0.93
CA SER A 61 19.16 20.06 -0.03
C SER A 61 18.51 21.42 -0.31
N GLY A 62 17.34 21.70 0.28
CA GLY A 62 16.62 22.96 0.09
C GLY A 62 16.13 23.18 -1.35
N ARG A 63 15.80 22.10 -2.07
CA ARG A 63 15.30 22.20 -3.45
C ARG A 63 13.85 22.66 -3.51
N ASP A 64 13.56 23.46 -4.53
CA ASP A 64 12.24 23.90 -4.96
C ASP A 64 11.80 23.04 -6.15
N ALA A 65 10.65 22.37 -6.01
CA ALA A 65 10.08 21.45 -6.99
C ALA A 65 9.00 22.08 -7.87
N VAL A 66 8.75 23.39 -7.77
CA VAL A 66 7.75 24.08 -8.58
C VAL A 66 8.27 24.26 -10.01
N THR A 67 7.51 23.78 -10.98
CA THR A 67 7.81 23.83 -12.42
C THR A 67 6.68 24.50 -13.21
N GLY A 68 6.86 24.63 -14.54
CA GLY A 68 5.74 24.88 -15.44
C GLY A 68 4.84 23.65 -15.59
N PHE A 69 3.71 23.83 -16.26
CA PHE A 69 2.80 22.73 -16.63
C PHE A 69 3.55 21.71 -17.51
N PRO A 70 3.45 20.40 -17.23
CA PRO A 70 4.14 19.38 -18.00
C PRO A 70 3.44 19.10 -19.34
N ASP A 71 4.18 18.65 -20.35
CA ASP A 71 3.64 18.45 -21.71
C ASP A 71 2.97 17.06 -21.90
N ASP A 72 2.95 16.22 -20.86
CA ASP A 72 2.58 14.80 -20.90
C ASP A 72 1.07 14.51 -20.80
N ARG A 73 0.23 15.54 -20.68
CA ARG A 73 -1.22 15.42 -20.40
C ARG A 73 -2.13 16.11 -21.38
N ALA A 74 -1.56 16.85 -22.35
CA ALA A 74 -2.30 17.62 -23.36
C ALA A 74 -3.33 18.59 -22.74
N TRP A 75 -2.88 19.46 -21.82
CA TRP A 75 -3.73 20.41 -21.10
C TRP A 75 -4.64 21.23 -22.02
N THR A 76 -5.95 21.17 -21.76
CA THR A 76 -6.93 22.06 -22.40
C THR A 76 -7.20 23.24 -21.49
N PHE A 77 -6.67 24.42 -21.85
CA PHE A 77 -6.89 25.65 -21.09
C PHE A 77 -8.16 26.39 -21.53
N PRO A 78 -8.88 27.03 -20.58
CA PRO A 78 -9.95 27.96 -20.93
C PRO A 78 -9.40 29.18 -21.71
N ALA A 79 -10.29 29.91 -22.40
CA ALA A 79 -9.92 31.08 -23.20
C ALA A 79 -9.17 32.15 -22.39
N GLU A 80 -9.54 32.31 -21.11
CA GLU A 80 -8.80 33.09 -20.12
C GLU A 80 -8.04 32.13 -19.18
N PRO A 81 -6.76 31.81 -19.46
CA PRO A 81 -5.98 30.91 -18.62
C PRO A 81 -5.72 31.52 -17.23
N PRO A 82 -5.54 30.68 -16.20
CA PRO A 82 -5.22 31.16 -14.85
C PRO A 82 -3.93 31.98 -14.86
N TYR A 83 -3.87 33.02 -14.02
CA TYR A 83 -2.68 33.87 -13.92
C TYR A 83 -1.48 33.12 -13.33
N ALA A 84 -1.71 32.13 -12.47
CA ALA A 84 -0.67 31.24 -11.96
C ALA A 84 -0.39 30.15 -13.01
N ARG A 85 0.87 30.11 -13.49
CA ARG A 85 1.34 29.17 -14.53
C ARG A 85 2.40 28.19 -14.05
N LEU A 86 2.65 28.17 -12.75
CA LEU A 86 3.65 27.32 -12.11
C LEU A 86 2.97 26.49 -11.02
N GLY A 87 3.44 25.26 -10.82
CA GLY A 87 2.95 24.33 -9.81
C GLY A 87 3.87 23.14 -9.61
N GLY A 88 3.56 22.29 -8.62
CA GLY A 88 4.25 21.03 -8.41
C GLY A 88 3.52 19.87 -9.07
N PHE A 89 4.18 19.06 -9.89
CA PHE A 89 3.56 17.95 -10.61
C PHE A 89 4.26 16.63 -10.31
N VAL A 90 3.49 15.54 -10.24
CA VAL A 90 4.03 14.17 -10.23
C VAL A 90 4.57 13.85 -11.62
N ASP A 91 5.73 13.19 -11.68
CA ASP A 91 6.55 13.02 -12.90
C ASP A 91 5.94 12.03 -13.91
N ASP A 92 5.46 10.86 -13.44
CA ASP A 92 4.84 9.83 -14.29
C ASP A 92 3.44 9.43 -13.76
N PRO A 93 2.42 10.28 -13.95
CA PRO A 93 1.04 9.97 -13.54
C PRO A 93 0.35 8.95 -14.46
N ALA A 94 0.91 8.70 -15.64
CA ALA A 94 0.33 7.82 -16.66
C ALA A 94 0.86 6.38 -16.56
N GLY A 95 2.02 6.17 -15.93
CA GLY A 95 2.62 4.86 -15.73
C GLY A 95 1.84 3.96 -14.76
N PHE A 96 1.49 2.76 -15.23
CA PHE A 96 0.86 1.73 -14.41
C PHE A 96 1.17 0.33 -14.91
N ASP A 97 1.35 -0.62 -13.98
CA ASP A 97 1.51 -2.04 -14.28
C ASP A 97 0.16 -2.76 -14.16
N ALA A 98 -0.70 -2.59 -15.17
CA ALA A 98 -2.06 -3.12 -15.14
C ALA A 98 -2.10 -4.65 -14.99
N GLY A 99 -1.20 -5.35 -15.70
CA GLY A 99 -1.10 -6.81 -15.64
C GLY A 99 -0.75 -7.34 -14.25
N PHE A 100 0.14 -6.64 -13.53
CA PHE A 100 0.47 -7.00 -12.15
C PHE A 100 -0.76 -7.01 -11.22
N PHE A 101 -1.66 -6.03 -11.39
CA PHE A 101 -2.86 -5.88 -10.58
C PHE A 101 -4.10 -6.59 -11.17
N GLY A 102 -3.95 -7.36 -12.25
CA GLY A 102 -5.06 -8.05 -12.90
C GLY A 102 -6.07 -7.10 -13.55
N VAL A 103 -5.64 -5.90 -13.94
CA VAL A 103 -6.49 -4.87 -14.57
C VAL A 103 -6.32 -4.95 -16.08
N GLY A 104 -7.44 -5.02 -16.81
CA GLY A 104 -7.43 -5.01 -18.28
C GLY A 104 -6.95 -3.65 -18.84
N PRO A 105 -6.41 -3.61 -20.08
CA PRO A 105 -5.85 -2.37 -20.65
C PRO A 105 -6.89 -1.24 -20.80
N ASP A 106 -8.11 -1.56 -21.21
CA ASP A 106 -9.20 -0.58 -21.33
C ASP A 106 -9.66 -0.05 -19.97
N GLU A 107 -9.74 -0.93 -18.97
CA GLU A 107 -10.03 -0.52 -17.60
C GLU A 107 -8.90 0.38 -17.05
N ALA A 108 -7.65 0.01 -17.26
CA ALA A 108 -6.49 0.80 -16.83
C ALA A 108 -6.47 2.19 -17.49
N LEU A 109 -6.85 2.28 -18.76
CA LEU A 109 -6.98 3.54 -19.49
C LEU A 109 -8.08 4.43 -18.91
N ALA A 110 -9.24 3.84 -18.60
CA ALA A 110 -10.40 4.52 -18.01
C ALA A 110 -10.23 4.82 -16.50
N THR A 111 -9.27 4.19 -15.83
CA THR A 111 -9.00 4.37 -14.40
C THR A 111 -8.20 5.65 -14.16
N GLU A 112 -8.67 6.45 -13.20
CA GLU A 112 -8.04 7.70 -12.81
C GLU A 112 -6.58 7.49 -12.32
N PRO A 113 -5.64 8.37 -12.71
CA PRO A 113 -4.24 8.30 -12.29
C PRO A 113 -4.04 8.12 -10.78
N LEU A 114 -4.81 8.81 -9.95
CA LEU A 114 -4.73 8.70 -8.50
C LEU A 114 -4.96 7.25 -8.04
N GLN A 115 -5.99 6.57 -8.56
CA GLN A 115 -6.31 5.17 -8.23
C GLN A 115 -5.15 4.23 -8.60
N ARG A 116 -4.51 4.46 -9.75
CA ARG A 116 -3.36 3.65 -10.22
C ARG A 116 -2.11 3.86 -9.37
N ILE A 117 -1.84 5.10 -8.96
CA ILE A 117 -0.68 5.42 -8.12
C ILE A 117 -0.88 4.86 -6.70
N VAL A 118 -2.07 5.02 -6.11
CA VAL A 118 -2.29 4.51 -4.74
C VAL A 118 -2.21 2.98 -4.66
N LEU A 119 -2.57 2.26 -5.73
CA LEU A 119 -2.39 0.80 -5.82
C LEU A 119 -0.91 0.40 -5.73
N GLN A 120 -0.05 1.05 -6.53
CA GLN A 120 1.39 0.82 -6.50
C GLN A 120 1.99 1.20 -5.13
N LEU A 121 1.62 2.37 -4.60
CA LEU A 121 2.11 2.84 -3.30
C LEU A 121 1.65 1.95 -2.14
N ALA A 122 0.45 1.38 -2.19
CA ALA A 122 -0.04 0.46 -1.17
C ALA A 122 0.82 -0.81 -1.14
N TRP A 123 1.12 -1.39 -2.31
CA TRP A 123 2.03 -2.53 -2.42
C TRP A 123 3.42 -2.19 -1.88
N GLU A 124 4.00 -1.07 -2.31
CA GLU A 124 5.31 -0.61 -1.87
C GLU A 124 5.36 -0.39 -0.36
N ALA A 125 4.34 0.24 0.23
CA ALA A 125 4.27 0.49 1.66
C ALA A 125 4.28 -0.82 2.45
N VAL A 126 3.57 -1.85 1.98
CA VAL A 126 3.53 -3.17 2.63
C VAL A 126 4.89 -3.88 2.53
N GLU A 127 5.52 -3.91 1.35
CA GLU A 127 6.84 -4.53 1.19
C GLU A 127 7.94 -3.82 2.01
N ARG A 128 7.85 -2.49 2.10
CA ARG A 128 8.75 -1.65 2.92
C ARG A 128 8.53 -1.86 4.42
N ALA A 129 7.32 -2.25 4.84
CA ALA A 129 7.05 -2.67 6.21
C ALA A 129 7.64 -4.04 6.54
N ARG A 130 8.25 -4.71 5.55
CA ARG A 130 8.77 -6.09 5.65
C ARG A 130 7.66 -7.11 5.85
N ILE A 131 6.49 -6.82 5.29
CA ILE A 131 5.34 -7.71 5.25
C ILE A 131 5.21 -8.22 3.82
N ALA A 132 5.08 -9.53 3.64
CA ALA A 132 4.81 -10.09 2.32
C ALA A 132 3.34 -9.81 1.94
N PRO A 133 3.03 -9.04 0.87
CA PRO A 133 1.67 -8.57 0.62
C PRO A 133 0.59 -9.65 0.54
N HIS A 134 0.93 -10.85 0.05
CA HIS A 134 -0.01 -11.97 -0.03
C HIS A 134 -0.50 -12.47 1.35
N THR A 135 0.23 -12.23 2.44
CA THR A 135 -0.17 -12.65 3.79
C THR A 135 -1.24 -11.75 4.41
N LEU A 136 -1.52 -10.59 3.79
CA LEU A 136 -2.60 -9.70 4.20
C LEU A 136 -3.97 -10.09 3.63
N ARG A 137 -4.02 -11.05 2.68
CA ARG A 137 -5.28 -11.55 2.13
C ARG A 137 -6.13 -12.14 3.25
N SER A 138 -7.42 -11.79 3.24
CA SER A 138 -8.42 -12.17 4.24
C SER A 138 -8.08 -11.76 5.68
N THR A 139 -7.25 -10.73 5.84
CA THR A 139 -7.02 -10.10 7.15
C THR A 139 -7.88 -8.85 7.28
N PRO A 140 -8.28 -8.46 8.52
CA PRO A 140 -8.97 -7.21 8.77
C PRO A 140 -7.97 -6.03 8.71
N THR A 141 -7.34 -5.83 7.56
CA THR A 141 -6.47 -4.69 7.29
C THR A 141 -7.31 -3.55 6.72
N GLY A 142 -7.26 -2.37 7.33
CA GLY A 142 -8.02 -1.19 6.91
C GLY A 142 -7.30 -0.35 5.85
N VAL A 143 -8.07 0.42 5.08
CA VAL A 143 -7.61 1.33 4.03
C VAL A 143 -8.34 2.67 4.16
N TYR A 144 -7.60 3.75 4.40
CA TYR A 144 -8.14 5.09 4.60
C TYR A 144 -7.43 6.07 3.68
N VAL A 145 -8.09 6.52 2.61
CA VAL A 145 -7.46 7.39 1.60
C VAL A 145 -8.18 8.71 1.49
N GLY A 146 -7.46 9.79 1.78
CA GLY A 146 -7.87 11.14 1.47
C GLY A 146 -7.76 11.40 -0.03
N ALA A 147 -8.88 11.52 -0.73
CA ALA A 147 -8.90 11.77 -2.16
C ALA A 147 -9.65 13.06 -2.45
N THR A 148 -9.07 13.92 -3.27
CA THR A 148 -9.67 15.18 -3.70
C THR A 148 -9.39 15.39 -5.17
N ASN A 149 -10.31 16.07 -5.86
CA ASN A 149 -10.27 16.34 -7.31
C ASN A 149 -10.30 15.09 -8.19
N HIS A 150 -11.49 14.77 -8.70
CA HIS A 150 -11.73 13.70 -9.66
C HIS A 150 -12.10 14.31 -11.03
N ASP A 151 -11.09 14.78 -11.77
CA ASP A 151 -11.27 15.54 -13.02
C ASP A 151 -10.84 14.79 -14.30
N TYR A 152 -10.46 13.52 -14.18
CA TYR A 152 -9.89 12.75 -15.28
C TYR A 152 -10.85 12.52 -16.46
N ALA A 153 -12.14 12.32 -16.20
CA ALA A 153 -13.16 12.15 -17.23
C ALA A 153 -14.03 13.39 -17.48
N THR A 154 -13.82 14.50 -16.78
CA THR A 154 -14.75 15.64 -16.81
C THR A 154 -14.72 16.44 -18.12
N ASN A 155 -13.66 16.30 -18.92
CA ASN A 155 -13.45 17.04 -20.17
C ASN A 155 -13.63 16.21 -21.44
N LEU A 156 -14.09 14.96 -21.33
CA LEU A 156 -14.27 14.12 -22.51
C LEU A 156 -15.45 14.63 -23.34
N GLN A 157 -15.15 15.19 -24.53
CA GLN A 157 -16.17 15.59 -25.51
C GLN A 157 -16.88 14.38 -26.11
N SER A 158 -16.14 13.28 -26.28
CA SER A 158 -16.63 11.96 -26.66
C SER A 158 -15.78 10.91 -25.96
N VAL A 159 -16.41 9.80 -25.58
CA VAL A 159 -15.76 8.65 -24.98
C VAL A 159 -15.88 7.49 -25.98
N PRO A 160 -14.80 6.76 -26.30
CA PRO A 160 -14.91 5.50 -27.04
C PRO A 160 -15.89 4.53 -26.36
N GLU A 161 -16.79 3.91 -27.12
CA GLU A 161 -17.86 3.04 -26.59
C GLU A 161 -17.31 1.92 -25.70
N GLN A 162 -16.16 1.36 -26.08
CA GLN A 162 -15.42 0.33 -25.33
C GLN A 162 -15.01 0.74 -23.91
N LEU A 163 -14.87 2.05 -23.62
CA LEU A 163 -14.48 2.55 -22.29
C LEU A 163 -15.68 2.88 -21.40
N LEU A 164 -16.90 2.99 -21.97
CA LEU A 164 -18.11 3.34 -21.21
C LEU A 164 -18.38 2.43 -20.01
N PRO A 165 -18.19 1.09 -20.08
CA PRO A 165 -18.41 0.21 -18.94
C PRO A 165 -17.46 0.50 -17.76
N TYR A 166 -16.26 1.01 -18.05
CA TYR A 166 -15.20 1.18 -17.05
C TYR A 166 -15.18 2.57 -16.42
N LEU A 167 -15.64 3.62 -17.11
CA LEU A 167 -15.54 5.00 -16.62
C LEU A 167 -16.22 5.25 -15.28
N GLY A 168 -17.40 4.65 -15.07
CA GLY A 168 -18.14 4.80 -13.81
C GLY A 168 -17.33 4.30 -12.62
N GLY A 169 -16.64 3.17 -12.78
CA GLY A 169 -15.73 2.65 -11.76
C GLY A 169 -14.38 3.37 -11.72
N GLY A 170 -13.82 3.69 -12.88
CA GLY A 170 -12.50 4.29 -13.03
C GLY A 170 -12.38 5.69 -12.43
N THR A 171 -13.49 6.40 -12.21
CA THR A 171 -13.50 7.78 -11.70
C THR A 171 -14.28 7.97 -10.39
N SER A 172 -14.84 6.90 -9.81
CA SER A 172 -15.53 6.99 -8.53
C SER A 172 -14.55 7.19 -7.37
N GLY A 173 -14.77 8.21 -6.55
CA GLY A 173 -13.95 8.49 -5.37
C GLY A 173 -13.92 7.34 -4.36
N SER A 174 -15.01 6.56 -4.21
CA SER A 174 -15.04 5.42 -3.29
C SER A 174 -14.11 4.27 -3.69
N LEU A 175 -13.78 4.17 -4.98
CA LEU A 175 -12.94 3.12 -5.51
C LEU A 175 -11.44 3.38 -5.30
N VAL A 176 -11.05 4.58 -4.83
CA VAL A 176 -9.66 4.86 -4.43
C VAL A 176 -9.22 3.93 -3.30
N SER A 177 -10.01 3.83 -2.22
CA SER A 177 -9.75 2.85 -1.14
C SER A 177 -10.20 1.44 -1.52
N GLY A 178 -11.33 1.31 -2.20
CA GLY A 178 -11.92 0.01 -2.55
C GLY A 178 -11.03 -0.86 -3.43
N ARG A 179 -10.34 -0.27 -4.43
CA ARG A 179 -9.43 -1.02 -5.30
C ARG A 179 -8.20 -1.55 -4.56
N ILE A 180 -7.67 -0.81 -3.58
CA ILE A 180 -6.56 -1.29 -2.75
C ILE A 180 -7.00 -2.51 -1.94
N ALA A 181 -8.16 -2.41 -1.28
CA ALA A 181 -8.72 -3.52 -0.53
C ALA A 181 -8.95 -4.75 -1.42
N TYR A 182 -9.53 -4.54 -2.61
CA TYR A 182 -9.75 -5.62 -3.58
C TYR A 182 -8.44 -6.27 -4.07
N ALA A 183 -7.47 -5.47 -4.51
CA ALA A 183 -6.22 -5.97 -5.09
C ALA A 183 -5.37 -6.77 -4.07
N LEU A 184 -5.34 -6.31 -2.82
CA LEU A 184 -4.61 -6.98 -1.73
C LEU A 184 -5.46 -8.01 -0.96
N GLY A 185 -6.75 -8.13 -1.27
CA GLY A 185 -7.69 -9.05 -0.61
C GLY A 185 -7.96 -8.71 0.86
N LEU A 186 -8.06 -7.43 1.20
CA LEU A 186 -8.22 -6.94 2.58
C LEU A 186 -9.70 -6.91 2.97
N GLU A 187 -10.00 -7.31 4.22
CA GLU A 187 -11.36 -7.40 4.75
C GLU A 187 -11.67 -6.37 5.86
N GLY A 188 -10.76 -5.42 6.10
CA GLY A 188 -10.98 -4.30 7.02
C GLY A 188 -11.74 -3.12 6.38
N PRO A 189 -11.98 -2.03 7.13
CA PRO A 189 -12.69 -0.86 6.61
C PRO A 189 -11.95 -0.22 5.42
N ALA A 190 -12.65 0.05 4.31
CA ALA A 190 -12.10 0.73 3.14
C ALA A 190 -12.81 2.07 2.91
N ILE A 191 -12.22 3.17 3.35
CA ILE A 191 -12.83 4.49 3.39
C ILE A 191 -12.04 5.48 2.54
N SER A 192 -12.74 6.11 1.59
CA SER A 192 -12.25 7.29 0.89
C SER A 192 -12.89 8.54 1.50
N VAL A 193 -12.08 9.55 1.85
CA VAL A 193 -12.55 10.76 2.56
C VAL A 193 -12.14 12.03 1.82
N ASP A 194 -13.09 12.96 1.68
CA ASP A 194 -12.84 14.30 1.16
C ASP A 194 -13.18 15.36 2.23
N THR A 195 -12.12 15.93 2.79
CA THR A 195 -12.16 17.15 3.60
C THR A 195 -11.23 18.20 2.99
N ALA A 196 -11.14 18.26 1.66
CA ALA A 196 -10.22 19.10 0.93
C ALA A 196 -8.75 18.95 1.41
N CYS A 197 -8.11 20.05 1.81
CA CYS A 197 -6.68 20.07 2.14
C CYS A 197 -6.29 19.29 3.40
N SER A 198 -7.25 18.88 4.25
CA SER A 198 -7.00 18.05 5.43
C SER A 198 -7.18 16.55 5.19
N SER A 199 -7.62 16.12 3.99
CA SER A 199 -8.08 14.75 3.72
C SER A 199 -7.12 13.65 4.18
N SER A 200 -5.82 13.73 3.84
CA SER A 200 -4.87 12.71 4.27
C SER A 200 -4.65 12.65 5.78
N LEU A 201 -4.66 13.80 6.47
CA LEU A 201 -4.46 13.81 7.92
C LEU A 201 -5.72 13.34 8.66
N VAL A 202 -6.91 13.61 8.11
CA VAL A 202 -8.18 13.04 8.56
C VAL A 202 -8.19 11.52 8.35
N ALA A 203 -7.74 11.03 7.19
CA ALA A 203 -7.65 9.60 6.93
C ALA A 203 -6.71 8.88 7.93
N ILE A 204 -5.56 9.49 8.23
CA ILE A 204 -4.62 8.98 9.25
C ILE A 204 -5.26 9.00 10.65
N HIS A 205 -6.00 10.04 11.01
CA HIS A 205 -6.75 10.07 12.27
C HIS A 205 -7.75 8.92 12.36
N LEU A 206 -8.56 8.71 11.31
CA LEU A 206 -9.56 7.63 11.28
C LEU A 206 -8.91 6.25 11.40
N ALA A 207 -7.80 6.02 10.70
CA ALA A 207 -7.01 4.79 10.83
C ALA A 207 -6.48 4.57 12.26
N CYS A 208 -5.98 5.62 12.92
CA CYS A 208 -5.54 5.53 14.32
C CYS A 208 -6.70 5.15 15.25
N GLN A 209 -7.90 5.71 15.03
CA GLN A 209 -9.08 5.38 15.84
C GLN A 209 -9.52 3.93 15.61
N ALA A 210 -9.54 3.45 14.37
CA ALA A 210 -9.90 2.08 14.03
C ALA A 210 -8.93 1.05 14.64
N LEU A 211 -7.62 1.32 14.58
CA LEU A 211 -6.60 0.50 15.24
C LEU A 211 -6.79 0.45 16.76
N ARG A 212 -7.04 1.60 17.42
CA ARG A 212 -7.29 1.65 18.88
C ARG A 212 -8.57 0.93 19.30
N ARG A 213 -9.54 0.81 18.39
CA ARG A 213 -10.83 0.13 18.61
C ARG A 213 -10.86 -1.32 18.16
N ASP A 214 -9.74 -1.82 17.64
CA ASP A 214 -9.62 -3.18 17.10
C ASP A 214 -10.58 -3.46 15.94
N GLU A 215 -10.94 -2.42 15.17
CA GLU A 215 -11.68 -2.55 13.91
C GLU A 215 -10.77 -3.10 12.79
N CYS A 216 -9.46 -2.93 12.95
CA CYS A 216 -8.42 -3.51 12.11
C CYS A 216 -7.12 -3.73 12.91
N GLY A 217 -6.27 -4.65 12.45
CA GLY A 217 -4.95 -4.91 13.05
C GLY A 217 -3.81 -4.10 12.40
N ILE A 218 -3.97 -3.79 11.12
CA ILE A 218 -3.06 -2.99 10.28
C ILE A 218 -3.91 -1.99 9.50
N ALA A 219 -3.41 -0.78 9.26
CA ALA A 219 -4.10 0.20 8.43
C ALA A 219 -3.16 0.91 7.45
N LEU A 220 -3.54 0.93 6.17
CA LEU A 220 -3.01 1.86 5.18
C LEU A 220 -3.76 3.18 5.29
N ALA A 221 -3.03 4.29 5.46
CA ALA A 221 -3.64 5.61 5.59
C ALA A 221 -2.84 6.68 4.85
N GLY A 222 -3.52 7.66 4.27
CA GLY A 222 -2.85 8.78 3.60
C GLY A 222 -3.78 9.46 2.62
N GLY A 223 -3.26 9.91 1.49
CA GLY A 223 -4.09 10.56 0.48
C GLY A 223 -3.32 11.09 -0.71
N GLY A 224 -4.05 11.59 -1.70
CA GLY A 224 -3.45 12.15 -2.89
C GLY A 224 -4.37 12.95 -3.78
N THR A 225 -3.73 13.60 -4.75
CA THR A 225 -4.35 14.36 -5.82
C THR A 225 -3.45 14.32 -7.04
N VAL A 226 -4.06 14.00 -8.18
CA VAL A 226 -3.45 14.14 -9.51
C VAL A 226 -4.44 14.95 -10.35
N MET A 227 -3.96 16.03 -10.95
CA MET A 227 -4.74 16.93 -11.79
C MET A 227 -4.62 16.48 -13.25
N ALA A 228 -5.73 16.04 -13.83
CA ALA A 228 -5.79 15.75 -15.26
C ALA A 228 -6.06 17.01 -16.09
N THR A 229 -6.61 18.06 -15.46
CA THR A 229 -7.06 19.27 -16.14
C THR A 229 -6.65 20.53 -15.38
N PRO A 230 -6.58 21.71 -16.03
CA PRO A 230 -6.19 22.95 -15.35
C PRO A 230 -7.34 23.57 -14.54
N HIS A 231 -8.48 22.89 -14.37
CA HIS A 231 -9.67 23.42 -13.71
C HIS A 231 -9.41 23.88 -12.28
N THR A 232 -8.61 23.12 -11.53
CA THR A 232 -8.24 23.47 -10.15
C THR A 232 -7.50 24.81 -10.08
N PHE A 233 -6.55 25.05 -11.00
CA PHE A 233 -5.86 26.33 -11.11
C PHE A 233 -6.84 27.46 -11.47
N HIS A 234 -7.74 27.22 -12.42
CA HIS A 234 -8.73 28.22 -12.82
C HIS A 234 -9.66 28.59 -11.66
N GLY A 235 -10.21 27.60 -10.94
CA GLY A 235 -11.11 27.82 -9.80
C GLY A 235 -10.47 28.67 -8.70
N PHE A 236 -9.24 28.34 -8.30
CA PHE A 236 -8.53 29.10 -7.26
C PHE A 236 -8.00 30.45 -7.73
N ALA A 237 -7.70 30.61 -9.03
CA ALA A 237 -7.35 31.91 -9.60
C ALA A 237 -8.52 32.90 -9.49
N HIS A 238 -9.76 32.47 -9.75
CA HIS A 238 -10.95 33.31 -9.58
C HIS A 238 -11.20 33.73 -8.12
N GLN A 239 -10.78 32.89 -7.17
CA GLN A 239 -10.82 33.21 -5.73
C GLN A 239 -9.67 34.13 -5.28
N LYS A 240 -8.70 34.41 -6.17
CA LYS A 240 -7.46 35.15 -5.86
C LYS A 240 -6.64 34.51 -4.74
N SER A 241 -6.66 33.18 -4.69
CA SER A 241 -5.99 32.39 -3.64
C SER A 241 -4.60 31.90 -4.05
N LEU A 242 -4.23 32.03 -5.33
CA LEU A 242 -2.96 31.52 -5.86
C LEU A 242 -1.84 32.56 -5.84
N ALA A 243 -0.63 32.12 -5.54
CA ALA A 243 0.57 32.93 -5.70
C ALA A 243 0.88 33.08 -7.21
N PRO A 244 1.14 34.30 -7.74
CA PRO A 244 1.47 34.49 -9.15
C PRO A 244 2.70 33.73 -9.63
N ASP A 245 3.69 33.52 -8.75
CA ASP A 245 4.91 32.74 -9.01
C ASP A 245 4.78 31.25 -8.67
N GLY A 246 3.57 30.79 -8.32
CA GLY A 246 3.24 29.40 -8.02
C GLY A 246 3.92 28.83 -6.78
N ARG A 247 4.48 29.66 -5.89
CA ARG A 247 5.22 29.21 -4.70
C ARG A 247 4.46 29.50 -3.41
N CYS A 248 4.45 28.54 -2.49
CA CYS A 248 4.02 28.78 -1.13
C CYS A 248 5.16 29.45 -0.34
N LYS A 249 4.89 30.59 0.29
CA LYS A 249 5.87 31.37 1.08
C LYS A 249 5.45 31.40 2.55
N PRO A 250 5.39 30.24 3.23
CA PRO A 250 4.74 30.09 4.52
C PRO A 250 5.33 31.03 5.57
N PHE A 251 4.49 31.85 6.18
CA PHE A 251 4.82 32.81 7.24
C PHE A 251 5.78 33.92 6.83
N ALA A 252 6.08 34.07 5.53
CA ALA A 252 6.90 35.15 5.00
C ALA A 252 6.09 36.46 4.92
N ALA A 253 6.76 37.61 4.94
CA ALA A 253 6.12 38.89 4.66
C ALA A 253 5.73 39.03 3.19
N ALA A 254 6.41 38.29 2.30
CA ALA A 254 6.12 38.20 0.88
C ALA A 254 5.02 37.18 0.52
N ALA A 255 4.37 36.55 1.51
CA ALA A 255 3.23 35.65 1.30
C ALA A 255 2.12 36.33 0.49
N ASP A 256 1.74 35.73 -0.64
CA ASP A 256 0.82 36.30 -1.63
C ASP A 256 -0.18 35.28 -2.21
N GLY A 257 -0.24 34.07 -1.63
CA GLY A 257 -1.13 33.00 -2.05
C GLY A 257 -0.45 31.63 -1.97
N MET A 258 -1.16 30.60 -2.40
CA MET A 258 -0.62 29.24 -2.47
C MET A 258 -0.14 28.88 -3.88
N GLY A 259 0.93 28.09 -3.95
CA GLY A 259 1.28 27.31 -5.14
C GLY A 259 0.55 25.99 -5.14
N LEU A 260 -0.20 25.64 -6.19
CA LEU A 260 -0.86 24.34 -6.28
C LEU A 260 0.14 23.25 -6.65
N ALA A 261 -0.09 22.05 -6.11
CA ALA A 261 0.70 20.90 -6.45
C ALA A 261 -0.09 19.59 -6.36
N GLU A 262 0.45 18.59 -7.03
CA GLU A 262 0.04 17.20 -6.96
C GLU A 262 0.83 16.45 -5.92
N GLY A 263 0.35 15.27 -5.57
CA GLY A 263 1.11 14.35 -4.75
C GLY A 263 0.24 13.20 -4.27
N VAL A 264 0.88 12.09 -3.97
CA VAL A 264 0.24 10.91 -3.36
C VAL A 264 1.18 10.39 -2.28
N ALA A 265 0.67 10.17 -1.08
CA ALA A 265 1.46 9.69 0.04
C ALA A 265 0.63 8.78 0.94
N LEU A 266 1.19 7.62 1.29
CA LEU A 266 0.61 6.62 2.18
C LEU A 266 1.58 6.28 3.31
N VAL A 267 1.02 5.95 4.46
CA VAL A 267 1.70 5.34 5.60
C VAL A 267 1.00 4.05 5.99
N LEU A 268 1.78 3.09 6.48
CA LEU A 268 1.26 1.86 7.09
C LEU A 268 1.36 1.99 8.61
N LEU A 269 0.26 1.67 9.29
CA LEU A 269 0.06 1.92 10.71
C LEU A 269 -0.33 0.65 11.45
N GLU A 270 0.20 0.50 12.66
CA GLU A 270 -0.13 -0.57 13.60
C GLU A 270 -0.18 -0.03 15.01
N ARG A 271 -0.86 -0.73 15.93
CA ARG A 271 -0.65 -0.48 17.36
C ARG A 271 0.81 -0.77 17.70
N LEU A 272 1.44 0.08 18.52
CA LEU A 272 2.86 -0.07 18.84
C LEU A 272 3.18 -1.42 19.48
N GLY A 273 2.29 -1.98 20.31
CA GLY A 273 2.45 -3.32 20.86
C GLY A 273 2.45 -4.42 19.80
N ASP A 274 1.65 -4.26 18.75
CA ASP A 274 1.50 -5.23 17.67
C ASP A 274 2.71 -5.21 16.74
N ALA A 275 3.13 -4.01 16.29
CA ALA A 275 4.34 -3.84 15.47
C ALA A 275 5.56 -4.46 16.15
N ARG A 276 5.74 -4.23 17.46
CA ARG A 276 6.84 -4.82 18.24
C ARG A 276 6.75 -6.34 18.34
N ARG A 277 5.54 -6.89 18.55
CA ARG A 277 5.31 -8.33 18.64
C ARG A 277 5.58 -9.02 17.30
N ALA A 278 5.22 -8.38 16.19
CA ALA A 278 5.47 -8.87 14.84
C ALA A 278 6.92 -8.64 14.37
N GLY A 279 7.71 -7.85 15.10
CA GLY A 279 9.07 -7.48 14.70
C GLY A 279 9.11 -6.49 13.52
N HIS A 280 8.01 -5.79 13.25
CA HIS A 280 7.93 -4.77 12.22
C HIS A 280 8.72 -3.52 12.63
N PRO A 281 9.33 -2.81 11.66
CA PRO A 281 10.05 -1.58 11.94
C PRO A 281 9.12 -0.53 12.53
N VAL A 282 9.62 0.28 13.47
CA VAL A 282 8.90 1.45 14.00
C VAL A 282 9.68 2.69 13.61
N LEU A 283 9.18 3.45 12.63
CA LEU A 283 9.85 4.63 12.09
C LEU A 283 9.60 5.87 12.96
N ALA A 284 8.39 5.96 13.52
CA ALA A 284 7.95 6.96 14.47
C ALA A 284 6.66 6.49 15.14
N VAL A 285 6.14 7.26 16.10
CA VAL A 285 4.92 6.95 16.83
C VAL A 285 3.96 8.14 16.80
N ILE A 286 2.72 7.91 16.38
CA ILE A 286 1.62 8.85 16.53
C ILE A 286 1.09 8.72 17.96
N ARG A 287 1.36 9.74 18.78
CA ARG A 287 0.97 9.77 20.20
C ARG A 287 -0.46 10.20 20.41
N GLY A 288 -0.92 11.16 19.60
CA GLY A 288 -2.30 11.58 19.63
C GLY A 288 -2.71 12.36 18.40
N SER A 289 -4.01 12.44 18.17
CA SER A 289 -4.57 13.20 17.04
C SER A 289 -5.96 13.71 17.37
N ALA A 290 -6.35 14.82 16.76
CA ALA A 290 -7.69 15.37 16.92
C ALA A 290 -8.18 16.03 15.63
N LEU A 291 -9.50 16.04 15.48
CA LEU A 291 -10.23 16.75 14.44
C LEU A 291 -11.21 17.75 15.06
N ASN A 292 -11.47 18.88 14.39
CA ASN A 292 -12.63 19.73 14.68
C ASN A 292 -13.08 20.51 13.44
N GLN A 293 -13.97 21.49 13.65
CA GLN A 293 -14.52 22.34 12.60
C GLN A 293 -14.40 23.83 12.97
N ASP A 294 -14.15 24.66 11.95
CA ASP A 294 -14.11 26.12 12.08
C ASP A 294 -15.46 26.72 12.46
N GLY A 295 -16.56 26.06 12.07
CA GLY A 295 -17.92 26.51 12.38
C GLY A 295 -18.30 27.77 11.61
N ALA A 296 -19.26 28.54 12.16
CA ALA A 296 -19.72 29.78 11.52
C ALA A 296 -18.66 30.89 11.66
N GLY A 297 -18.33 31.56 10.56
CA GLY A 297 -17.31 32.62 10.49
C GLY A 297 -17.59 33.66 9.40
N TYR A 298 -16.55 34.40 9.01
CA TYR A 298 -16.63 35.49 8.01
C TYR A 298 -16.82 35.01 6.55
N GLY A 299 -16.90 33.71 6.35
CA GLY A 299 -17.10 33.05 5.07
C GLY A 299 -16.76 31.57 5.21
N LEU A 300 -17.31 30.72 4.34
CA LEU A 300 -17.10 29.26 4.42
C LEU A 300 -15.61 28.87 4.38
N ALA A 301 -14.82 29.58 3.56
CA ALA A 301 -13.39 29.32 3.37
C ALA A 301 -12.47 30.12 4.30
N ALA A 302 -13.02 30.90 5.25
CA ALA A 302 -12.24 31.73 6.15
C ALA A 302 -11.78 30.90 7.37
N PRO A 303 -10.47 30.79 7.65
CA PRO A 303 -9.97 29.98 8.75
C PRO A 303 -10.33 30.58 10.13
N ASN A 304 -10.43 29.73 11.16
CA ASN A 304 -10.77 30.15 12.52
C ASN A 304 -9.65 29.88 13.54
N GLY A 305 -9.00 30.94 14.02
CA GLY A 305 -7.90 30.85 14.99
C GLY A 305 -8.26 30.12 16.30
N PRO A 306 -9.37 30.46 16.98
CA PRO A 306 -9.84 29.69 18.15
C PRO A 306 -10.05 28.20 17.89
N SER A 307 -10.62 27.82 16.74
CA SER A 307 -10.79 26.40 16.36
C SER A 307 -9.45 25.71 16.14
N GLN A 308 -8.48 26.36 15.49
CA GLN A 308 -7.11 25.84 15.35
C GLN A 308 -6.42 25.65 16.72
N GLN A 309 -6.59 26.59 17.65
CA GLN A 309 -6.10 26.39 19.02
C GLN A 309 -6.79 25.22 19.72
N GLY A 310 -8.10 25.06 19.48
CA GLY A 310 -8.91 23.97 20.03
C GLY A 310 -8.42 22.59 19.58
N VAL A 311 -8.18 22.40 18.28
CA VAL A 311 -7.70 21.11 17.74
C VAL A 311 -6.29 20.79 18.23
N ILE A 312 -5.41 21.79 18.35
CA ILE A 312 -4.06 21.60 18.91
C ILE A 312 -4.16 21.11 20.37
N ARG A 313 -4.97 21.78 21.21
CA ARG A 313 -5.16 21.38 22.62
C ARG A 313 -5.77 19.98 22.73
N ALA A 314 -6.72 19.65 21.86
CA ALA A 314 -7.35 18.33 21.85
C ALA A 314 -6.35 17.22 21.47
N ALA A 315 -5.50 17.44 20.47
CA ALA A 315 -4.47 16.47 20.07
C ALA A 315 -3.39 16.29 21.16
N LEU A 316 -3.00 17.37 21.84
CA LEU A 316 -2.10 17.29 23.01
C LEU A 316 -2.74 16.52 24.17
N ALA A 317 -4.04 16.72 24.41
CA ALA A 317 -4.79 15.98 25.43
C ALA A 317 -4.89 14.49 25.09
N ASP A 318 -5.21 14.14 23.83
CA ASP A 318 -5.22 12.75 23.34
C ASP A 318 -3.84 12.09 23.48
N ALA A 319 -2.75 12.86 23.29
CA ALA A 319 -1.39 12.37 23.46
C ALA A 319 -0.94 12.24 24.93
N GLY A 320 -1.67 12.85 25.87
CA GLY A 320 -1.25 13.01 27.27
C GLY A 320 -0.01 13.88 27.45
N LEU A 321 0.15 14.92 26.62
CA LEU A 321 1.35 15.77 26.56
C LEU A 321 1.03 17.25 26.85
N ALA A 322 2.02 17.96 27.40
CA ALA A 322 1.98 19.41 27.50
C ALA A 322 2.48 20.06 26.21
N ALA A 323 2.08 21.31 25.96
CA ALA A 323 2.57 22.05 24.79
C ALA A 323 4.11 22.19 24.79
N ASP A 324 4.73 22.29 25.97
CA ASP A 324 6.18 22.41 26.11
C ASP A 324 6.95 21.13 25.75
N ASP A 325 6.26 19.99 25.60
CA ASP A 325 6.84 18.72 25.17
C ASP A 325 7.12 18.64 23.67
N VAL A 326 6.53 19.51 22.84
CA VAL A 326 6.63 19.44 21.37
C VAL A 326 7.72 20.37 20.84
N ASP A 327 8.73 19.85 20.15
CA ASP A 327 9.89 20.66 19.73
C ASP A 327 9.62 21.46 18.45
N ALA A 328 8.84 20.90 17.52
CA ALA A 328 8.58 21.50 16.21
C ALA A 328 7.11 21.36 15.79
N VAL A 329 6.64 22.23 14.89
CA VAL A 329 5.39 22.07 14.17
C VAL A 329 5.64 22.16 12.68
N GLU A 330 5.21 21.12 11.98
CA GLU A 330 4.98 21.14 10.54
C GLU A 330 3.57 21.68 10.29
N ALA A 331 3.52 22.92 9.82
CA ALA A 331 2.31 23.69 9.73
C ALA A 331 1.47 23.34 8.50
N HIS A 332 0.22 23.83 8.49
CA HIS A 332 -0.54 23.90 7.26
C HIS A 332 0.13 24.89 6.29
N GLY A 333 0.47 26.11 6.74
CA GLY A 333 1.41 27.06 6.12
C GLY A 333 1.31 27.13 4.60
N THR A 334 0.25 27.74 4.09
CA THR A 334 -0.04 27.78 2.65
C THR A 334 0.61 28.96 1.93
N GLY A 335 1.18 29.92 2.66
CA GLY A 335 1.68 31.16 2.05
C GLY A 335 0.57 32.17 1.79
N THR A 336 -0.60 31.99 2.42
CA THR A 336 -1.70 32.97 2.31
C THR A 336 -1.56 34.03 3.41
N PRO A 337 -1.64 35.34 3.10
CA PRO A 337 -1.35 36.39 4.07
C PRO A 337 -2.17 36.27 5.37
N ILE A 338 -3.47 36.01 5.23
CA ILE A 338 -4.42 35.93 6.36
C ILE A 338 -4.34 34.55 7.03
N GLY A 339 -4.28 33.47 6.26
CA GLY A 339 -4.24 32.11 6.80
C GLY A 339 -2.98 31.88 7.65
N ASP A 340 -1.81 32.26 7.13
CA ASP A 340 -0.54 32.11 7.84
C ASP A 340 -0.50 32.96 9.11
N ALA A 341 -1.10 34.16 9.11
CA ALA A 341 -1.18 35.01 10.30
C ALA A 341 -2.07 34.40 11.40
N ILE A 342 -3.22 33.83 11.00
CA ILE A 342 -4.14 33.15 11.92
C ILE A 342 -3.49 31.89 12.51
N GLU A 343 -2.84 31.08 11.68
CA GLU A 343 -2.13 29.89 12.12
C GLU A 343 -0.96 30.22 13.06
N ALA A 344 -0.11 31.18 12.69
CA ALA A 344 0.98 31.63 13.55
C ALA A 344 0.47 32.11 14.91
N GLN A 345 -0.64 32.86 14.94
CA GLN A 345 -1.24 33.34 16.18
C GLN A 345 -1.84 32.20 17.02
N ALA A 346 -2.43 31.18 16.39
CA ALA A 346 -2.91 29.98 17.08
C ALA A 346 -1.76 29.22 17.74
N LEU A 347 -0.66 29.01 17.02
CA LEU A 347 0.55 28.34 17.54
C LEU A 347 1.22 29.14 18.67
N LEU A 348 1.30 30.46 18.53
CA LEU A 348 1.80 31.34 19.60
C LEU A 348 0.93 31.28 20.86
N ALA A 349 -0.39 31.17 20.71
CA ALA A 349 -1.35 31.09 21.81
C ALA A 349 -1.38 29.71 22.50
N THR A 350 -0.92 28.65 21.83
CA THR A 350 -0.84 27.29 22.38
C THR A 350 0.59 26.97 22.80
N TYR A 351 1.46 26.65 21.85
CA TYR A 351 2.85 26.27 22.06
C TYR A 351 3.72 27.42 22.55
N GLY A 352 3.44 28.66 22.16
CA GLY A 352 4.25 29.81 22.52
C GLY A 352 3.96 30.43 23.90
N ALA A 353 2.87 30.05 24.58
CA ALA A 353 2.35 30.79 25.73
C ALA A 353 3.22 30.68 27.00
N ARG A 354 3.90 29.54 27.20
CA ARG A 354 4.72 29.23 28.40
C ARG A 354 6.14 28.80 28.06
N ARG A 355 6.56 29.01 26.81
CA ARG A 355 7.80 28.47 26.28
C ARG A 355 9.01 29.34 26.60
N SER A 356 10.09 28.70 27.02
CA SER A 356 11.37 29.37 27.29
C SER A 356 12.05 29.81 25.98
N PRO A 357 12.68 31.01 25.93
CA PRO A 357 13.40 31.48 24.74
C PRO A 357 14.56 30.60 24.29
N GLU A 358 15.12 29.80 25.21
CA GLU A 358 16.23 28.86 24.99
C GLU A 358 15.77 27.57 24.27
N ARG A 359 14.47 27.25 24.36
CA ARG A 359 13.85 26.09 23.68
C ARG A 359 12.62 26.54 22.88
N PRO A 360 12.82 27.31 21.79
CA PRO A 360 11.71 27.77 20.96
C PRO A 360 10.96 26.58 20.31
N LEU A 361 9.69 26.80 19.95
CA LEU A 361 9.04 25.92 18.97
C LEU A 361 9.62 26.23 17.60
N TRP A 362 10.10 25.22 16.90
CA TRP A 362 10.48 25.35 15.49
C TRP A 362 9.25 25.23 14.59
N LEU A 363 9.13 26.10 13.60
CA LEU A 363 7.97 26.17 12.70
C LEU A 363 8.41 26.12 11.25
N GLY A 364 7.82 25.22 10.47
CA GLY A 364 8.08 25.10 9.03
C GLY A 364 6.90 24.53 8.25
N SER A 365 7.05 24.41 6.92
CA SER A 365 6.07 23.79 6.04
C SER A 365 6.74 23.26 4.77
N VAL A 366 6.50 21.99 4.43
CA VAL A 366 6.98 21.29 3.22
C VAL A 366 6.44 21.93 1.94
N LYS A 367 5.34 22.69 2.05
CA LYS A 367 4.73 23.37 0.90
C LYS A 367 5.67 24.39 0.27
N SER A 368 6.65 24.90 1.02
CA SER A 368 7.69 25.76 0.45
C SER A 368 8.59 25.04 -0.56
N ASN A 369 8.67 23.71 -0.51
CA ASN A 369 9.48 22.90 -1.43
C ASN A 369 8.63 22.32 -2.56
N THR A 370 7.45 21.78 -2.23
CA THR A 370 6.64 21.00 -3.18
C THR A 370 5.47 21.76 -3.78
N GLY A 371 5.10 22.91 -3.22
CA GLY A 371 3.75 23.47 -3.36
C GLY A 371 2.72 22.74 -2.50
N HIS A 372 1.46 23.15 -2.58
CA HIS A 372 0.35 22.58 -1.84
C HIS A 372 -0.18 21.32 -2.53
N THR A 373 0.26 20.15 -2.07
CA THR A 373 -0.08 18.81 -2.61
C THR A 373 -1.50 18.33 -2.28
N GLN A 374 -2.41 19.28 -2.00
CA GLN A 374 -3.84 19.06 -1.77
C GLN A 374 -4.17 17.86 -0.87
N GLY A 375 -4.82 16.81 -1.41
CA GLY A 375 -5.21 15.60 -0.67
C GLY A 375 -4.03 14.89 0.01
N ALA A 376 -2.80 15.01 -0.50
CA ALA A 376 -1.58 14.46 0.10
C ALA A 376 -0.89 15.37 1.13
N ALA A 377 -1.34 16.61 1.34
CA ALA A 377 -0.58 17.62 2.08
C ALA A 377 -0.25 17.20 3.52
N GLY A 378 -1.20 16.58 4.23
CA GLY A 378 -0.99 16.09 5.60
C GLY A 378 -0.04 14.89 5.67
N ALA A 379 -0.18 13.93 4.76
CA ALA A 379 0.70 12.76 4.70
C ALA A 379 2.14 13.14 4.29
N ALA A 380 2.33 14.03 3.31
CA ALA A 380 3.65 14.53 2.93
C ALA A 380 4.36 15.25 4.08
N ALA A 381 3.61 16.07 4.83
CA ALA A 381 4.08 16.73 6.04
C ALA A 381 4.50 15.73 7.13
N LEU A 382 3.71 14.68 7.37
CA LEU A 382 4.07 13.62 8.31
C LEU A 382 5.34 12.88 7.87
N ILE A 383 5.45 12.48 6.60
CA ILE A 383 6.62 11.77 6.08
C ILE A 383 7.89 12.63 6.24
N LYS A 384 7.84 13.94 5.92
CA LYS A 384 8.94 14.88 6.16
C LYS A 384 9.39 14.84 7.63
N MET A 385 8.45 14.86 8.57
CA MET A 385 8.79 14.88 10.00
C MET A 385 9.32 13.54 10.51
N VAL A 386 8.84 12.42 9.97
CA VAL A 386 9.46 11.10 10.24
C VAL A 386 10.90 11.07 9.74
N GLN A 387 11.17 11.59 8.53
CA GLN A 387 12.53 11.67 8.00
C GLN A 387 13.42 12.61 8.82
N ALA A 388 12.89 13.76 9.27
CA ALA A 388 13.61 14.68 10.16
C ALA A 388 14.03 14.01 11.48
N LEU A 389 13.17 13.17 12.07
CA LEU A 389 13.48 12.36 13.25
C LEU A 389 14.59 11.33 12.97
N ARG A 390 14.55 10.67 11.79
CA ARG A 390 15.55 9.65 11.40
C ARG A 390 16.94 10.26 11.11
N HIS A 391 16.97 11.49 10.61
CA HIS A 391 18.20 12.19 10.23
C HIS A 391 18.65 13.26 11.24
N ASP A 392 18.05 13.28 12.43
CA ASP A 392 18.43 14.16 13.54
C ASP A 392 18.53 15.65 13.16
N THR A 393 17.71 16.11 12.21
CA THR A 393 17.78 17.45 11.64
C THR A 393 16.40 17.94 11.20
N LEU A 394 16.05 19.17 11.56
CA LEU A 394 14.89 19.88 11.02
C LEU A 394 15.31 20.64 9.76
N PRO A 395 14.77 20.33 8.57
CA PRO A 395 15.12 21.02 7.33
C PRO A 395 14.51 22.43 7.28
N ALA A 396 15.17 23.32 6.54
CA ALA A 396 14.68 24.68 6.32
C ALA A 396 13.36 24.71 5.54
N SER A 397 12.55 25.73 5.80
CA SER A 397 11.42 26.15 4.96
C SER A 397 11.88 27.28 4.05
N LEU A 398 11.52 27.18 2.78
CA LEU A 398 12.00 28.09 1.73
C LEU A 398 11.17 29.37 1.66
N HIS A 399 11.71 30.36 0.95
CA HIS A 399 11.05 31.62 0.58
C HIS A 399 10.63 32.53 1.75
N ILE A 400 11.28 32.38 2.91
CA ILE A 400 11.07 33.26 4.07
C ILE A 400 12.08 34.41 4.01
N ASP A 401 11.65 35.57 3.50
CA ASP A 401 12.45 36.79 3.49
C ASP A 401 12.56 37.40 4.90
N ARG A 402 11.41 37.56 5.56
CA ARG A 402 11.25 37.96 6.95
C ARG A 402 9.89 37.45 7.44
N PRO A 403 9.70 37.27 8.75
CA PRO A 403 8.40 36.84 9.28
C PRO A 403 7.27 37.82 8.91
N THR A 404 6.07 37.29 8.67
CA THR A 404 4.88 38.10 8.37
C THR A 404 4.64 39.13 9.47
N PRO A 405 4.42 40.42 9.11
CA PRO A 405 4.13 41.47 10.09
C PRO A 405 2.70 41.39 10.65
N LEU A 406 1.85 40.52 10.08
CA LEU A 406 0.46 40.35 10.49
C LEU A 406 0.32 39.48 11.75
N ALA A 407 1.37 38.79 12.17
CA ALA A 407 1.42 38.02 13.42
C ALA A 407 2.32 38.69 14.47
N THR A 408 1.97 38.53 15.75
CA THR A 408 2.74 39.12 16.86
C THR A 408 3.80 38.15 17.36
N TRP A 409 4.94 38.11 16.68
CA TRP A 409 6.09 37.28 17.06
C TRP A 409 6.73 37.78 18.36
N LYS A 410 6.53 37.06 19.47
CA LYS A 410 7.29 37.28 20.70
C LYS A 410 8.67 36.64 20.58
N LYS A 411 9.73 37.36 20.96
CA LYS A 411 11.12 36.84 20.90
C LYS A 411 11.21 35.50 21.66
N GLY A 412 11.61 34.44 20.94
CA GLY A 412 11.99 33.15 21.53
C GLY A 412 10.88 32.11 21.72
N ALA A 413 9.60 32.44 21.53
CA ALA A 413 8.51 31.48 21.75
C ALA A 413 8.33 30.49 20.56
N VAL A 414 8.29 31.04 19.34
CA VAL A 414 8.18 30.30 18.08
C VAL A 414 9.21 30.90 17.12
N ARG A 415 9.96 30.05 16.41
CA ARG A 415 10.97 30.45 15.42
C ARG A 415 10.75 29.72 14.11
N LEU A 416 10.78 30.48 13.02
CA LEU A 416 10.71 29.93 11.67
C LEU A 416 12.02 29.17 11.35
N LEU A 417 11.90 28.01 10.70
CA LEU A 417 13.01 27.22 10.20
C LEU A 417 13.58 27.86 8.92
N THR A 418 14.27 29.01 9.03
CA THR A 418 14.92 29.65 7.87
C THR A 418 16.19 28.92 7.43
N ASP A 419 16.80 28.20 8.35
CA ASP A 419 18.02 27.41 8.17
C ASP A 419 17.81 26.02 8.77
N PRO A 420 18.53 24.99 8.30
CA PRO A 420 18.49 23.67 8.92
C PRO A 420 18.93 23.74 10.39
N VAL A 421 18.18 23.07 11.27
CA VAL A 421 18.47 23.04 12.72
C VAL A 421 18.78 21.61 13.15
N PRO A 422 19.94 21.36 13.78
CA PRO A 422 20.22 20.07 14.41
C PRO A 422 19.15 19.71 15.44
N TRP A 423 18.65 18.48 15.37
CA TRP A 423 17.63 17.93 16.27
C TRP A 423 18.12 16.61 16.87
N PRO A 424 19.22 16.64 17.66
CA PRO A 424 19.86 15.43 18.16
C PRO A 424 18.97 14.70 19.18
N ARG A 425 19.17 13.38 19.28
CA ARG A 425 18.55 12.54 20.30
C ARG A 425 18.89 13.02 21.71
N ARG A 426 17.92 12.88 22.63
CA ARG A 426 18.02 13.29 24.05
C ARG A 426 17.37 12.23 24.94
N ASP A 427 17.48 12.39 26.25
CA ASP A 427 16.79 11.53 27.22
C ASP A 427 15.26 11.60 27.10
N THR A 428 14.73 12.73 26.61
CA THR A 428 13.31 12.90 26.29
C THR A 428 13.07 12.72 24.79
N PRO A 429 12.05 11.94 24.38
CA PRO A 429 11.71 11.76 22.97
C PRO A 429 11.50 13.08 22.25
N ARG A 430 12.04 13.18 21.03
CA ARG A 430 11.77 14.30 20.12
C ARG A 430 10.34 14.22 19.61
N ARG A 431 9.66 15.37 19.54
CA ARG A 431 8.23 15.44 19.20
C ARG A 431 7.91 16.55 18.23
N ALA A 432 6.99 16.30 17.31
CA ALA A 432 6.48 17.30 16.38
C ALA A 432 4.96 17.28 16.28
N GLY A 433 4.36 18.45 16.13
CA GLY A 433 2.97 18.59 15.68
C GLY A 433 2.89 18.64 14.15
N VAL A 434 1.85 18.07 13.56
CA VAL A 434 1.55 18.17 12.13
C VAL A 434 0.13 18.72 11.98
N SER A 435 -0.04 19.81 11.21
CA SER A 435 -1.33 20.48 11.02
C SER A 435 -1.80 20.44 9.58
N ALA A 436 -3.11 20.22 9.38
CA ALA A 436 -3.76 20.40 8.09
C ALA A 436 -5.16 21.00 8.27
N PHE A 437 -5.42 22.11 7.57
CA PHE A 437 -6.68 22.86 7.69
C PHE A 437 -7.36 22.93 6.33
N ALA A 438 -8.63 22.55 6.28
CA ALA A 438 -9.40 22.52 5.05
C ALA A 438 -10.07 23.87 4.76
N THR A 439 -10.24 24.18 3.48
CA THR A 439 -11.12 25.28 3.04
C THR A 439 -12.60 25.02 3.40
N SER A 440 -12.97 23.78 3.71
CA SER A 440 -14.31 23.42 4.24
C SER A 440 -14.42 23.60 5.76
N GLY A 441 -13.36 24.09 6.42
CA GLY A 441 -13.29 24.33 7.87
C GLY A 441 -12.88 23.12 8.71
N THR A 442 -12.75 21.92 8.13
CA THR A 442 -12.28 20.74 8.87
C THR A 442 -10.80 20.89 9.21
N ASN A 443 -10.46 20.84 10.50
CA ASN A 443 -9.08 20.94 10.96
C ASN A 443 -8.62 19.60 11.50
N ALA A 444 -7.36 19.28 11.24
CA ALA A 444 -6.67 18.11 11.78
C ALA A 444 -5.33 18.52 12.41
N HIS A 445 -5.03 17.96 13.58
CA HIS A 445 -3.72 18.07 14.21
C HIS A 445 -3.28 16.73 14.78
N LEU A 446 -2.01 16.37 14.56
CA LEU A 446 -1.41 15.12 15.00
C LEU A 446 -0.12 15.40 15.78
N ILE A 447 0.14 14.62 16.83
CA ILE A 447 1.39 14.63 17.59
C ILE A 447 2.21 13.39 17.25
N LEU A 448 3.35 13.61 16.61
CA LEU A 448 4.34 12.62 16.22
C LEU A 448 5.49 12.60 17.25
N GLU A 449 5.96 11.42 17.60
CA GLU A 449 7.05 11.18 18.54
C GLU A 449 8.11 10.28 17.89
N GLU A 450 9.36 10.51 18.28
CA GLU A 450 10.49 9.64 17.97
C GLU A 450 10.18 8.17 18.27
N ALA A 451 10.60 7.27 17.36
CA ALA A 451 10.49 5.84 17.58
C ALA A 451 11.21 5.43 18.88
N PRO A 452 10.63 4.50 19.67
CA PRO A 452 11.34 3.95 20.80
C PRO A 452 12.62 3.25 20.32
N PRO A 453 13.67 3.20 21.15
CA PRO A 453 14.90 2.53 20.78
C PRO A 453 14.61 1.09 20.37
N PRO A 454 15.20 0.60 19.26
CA PRO A 454 15.00 -0.77 18.82
C PRO A 454 15.44 -1.73 19.92
N GLY A 455 14.67 -2.81 20.10
CA GLY A 455 15.10 -3.92 20.97
C GLY A 455 16.39 -4.57 20.43
N PRO A 456 17.11 -5.34 21.24
CA PRO A 456 18.28 -6.07 20.77
C PRO A 456 17.88 -6.96 19.59
N ALA A 457 18.47 -6.72 18.41
CA ALA A 457 18.27 -7.57 17.26
C ALA A 457 18.83 -8.96 17.56
N ALA A 458 18.01 -10.00 17.41
CA ALA A 458 18.48 -11.37 17.49
C ALA A 458 19.27 -11.68 16.21
N ASP A 459 20.57 -11.42 16.21
CA ASP A 459 21.46 -11.94 15.17
C ASP A 459 21.87 -13.36 15.57
N THR A 460 21.12 -14.34 15.06
CA THR A 460 21.38 -15.77 15.27
C THR A 460 21.99 -16.44 14.04
N GLY A 461 22.36 -15.67 13.02
CA GLY A 461 22.97 -16.22 11.81
C GLY A 461 24.35 -16.80 12.13
N VAL A 462 24.58 -18.08 11.83
CA VAL A 462 25.92 -18.68 11.94
C VAL A 462 26.77 -18.14 10.79
N PRO A 463 27.86 -17.39 11.06
CA PRO A 463 28.71 -16.83 10.01
C PRO A 463 29.32 -17.93 9.13
N GLY A 464 29.36 -17.71 7.82
CA GLY A 464 30.03 -18.60 6.87
C GLY A 464 29.27 -19.88 6.47
N ARG A 465 27.98 -20.00 6.79
CA ARG A 465 27.12 -21.03 6.18
C ARG A 465 26.57 -20.52 4.84
N PRO A 466 26.49 -21.37 3.79
CA PRO A 466 25.86 -21.00 2.55
C PRO A 466 24.39 -20.59 2.75
N VAL A 467 23.93 -19.59 1.99
CA VAL A 467 22.54 -19.10 2.00
C VAL A 467 21.97 -19.07 0.59
N ALA A 468 20.63 -19.02 0.50
CA ALA A 468 19.89 -18.87 -0.74
C ALA A 468 19.18 -17.50 -0.77
N TRP A 469 19.31 -16.78 -1.88
CA TRP A 469 18.59 -15.54 -2.16
C TRP A 469 17.53 -15.84 -3.23
N PRO A 470 16.27 -16.13 -2.83
CA PRO A 470 15.18 -16.31 -3.77
C PRO A 470 14.74 -14.96 -4.32
N LEU A 471 14.67 -14.83 -5.64
CA LEU A 471 14.08 -13.69 -6.33
C LEU A 471 12.94 -14.19 -7.21
N SER A 472 11.85 -13.43 -7.26
CA SER A 472 10.75 -13.73 -8.15
C SER A 472 10.02 -12.48 -8.62
N ALA A 473 9.46 -12.52 -9.83
CA ALA A 473 8.61 -11.46 -10.37
C ALA A 473 7.52 -11.99 -11.32
N ARG A 474 6.57 -11.12 -11.69
CA ARG A 474 5.49 -11.42 -12.67
C ARG A 474 5.97 -11.52 -14.10
N THR A 475 7.13 -10.95 -14.42
CA THR A 475 7.72 -11.03 -15.76
C THR A 475 9.24 -11.23 -15.69
N PRO A 476 9.88 -11.76 -16.76
CA PRO A 476 11.32 -11.86 -16.83
C PRO A 476 12.01 -10.51 -16.72
N GLU A 477 11.43 -9.45 -17.30
CA GLU A 477 11.97 -8.08 -17.26
C GLU A 477 11.95 -7.52 -15.84
N ALA A 478 10.86 -7.73 -15.10
CA ALA A 478 10.72 -7.31 -13.71
C ALA A 478 11.69 -8.08 -12.81
N LEU A 479 11.92 -9.38 -13.07
CA LEU A 479 12.91 -10.17 -12.32
C LEU A 479 14.34 -9.60 -12.50
N ARG A 480 14.72 -9.24 -13.73
CA ARG A 480 16.00 -8.60 -14.02
C ARG A 480 16.10 -7.21 -13.41
N ALA A 481 15.01 -6.43 -13.43
CA ALA A 481 14.97 -5.11 -12.82
C ALA A 481 15.11 -5.20 -11.28
N LEU A 482 14.49 -6.20 -10.66
CA LEU A 482 14.60 -6.45 -9.22
C LEU A 482 16.03 -6.83 -8.84
N ALA A 483 16.67 -7.69 -9.64
CA ALA A 483 18.07 -8.04 -9.47
C ALA A 483 18.99 -6.81 -9.54
N ARG A 484 18.78 -5.92 -10.53
CA ARG A 484 19.54 -4.65 -10.64
C ARG A 484 19.32 -3.74 -9.43
N ALA A 485 18.06 -3.59 -9.01
CA ALA A 485 17.71 -2.77 -7.86
C ALA A 485 18.34 -3.32 -6.57
N LEU A 486 18.38 -4.65 -6.40
CA LEU A 486 18.98 -5.30 -5.24
C LEU A 486 20.49 -5.05 -5.18
N VAL A 487 21.20 -5.23 -6.31
CA VAL A 487 22.64 -4.94 -6.40
C VAL A 487 22.94 -3.48 -6.06
N ALA A 488 22.19 -2.54 -6.66
CA ALA A 488 22.35 -1.11 -6.39
C ALA A 488 22.08 -0.76 -4.92
N HIS A 489 21.03 -1.34 -4.33
CA HIS A 489 20.66 -1.11 -2.93
C HIS A 489 21.76 -1.59 -1.97
N LEU A 490 22.28 -2.80 -2.17
CA LEU A 490 23.32 -3.37 -1.32
C LEU A 490 24.65 -2.64 -1.48
N ALA A 491 24.96 -2.09 -2.66
CA ALA A 491 26.15 -1.29 -2.90
C ALA A 491 26.10 0.10 -2.22
N ALA A 492 24.90 0.64 -2.00
CA ALA A 492 24.70 1.94 -1.35
C ALA A 492 24.65 1.86 0.19
N ALA A 493 24.53 0.67 0.77
CA ALA A 493 24.43 0.47 2.22
C ALA A 493 25.82 0.51 2.90
N ASP A 494 25.93 1.25 4.01
CA ASP A 494 27.16 1.36 4.80
C ASP A 494 26.88 1.22 6.32
N PRO A 495 27.33 0.14 6.98
CA PRO A 495 27.86 -1.09 6.39
C PRO A 495 26.76 -1.90 5.66
N PRO A 496 27.10 -2.76 4.68
CA PRO A 496 26.13 -3.60 4.02
C PRO A 496 25.54 -4.66 4.97
N PRO A 497 24.27 -5.06 4.79
CA PRO A 497 23.66 -6.13 5.57
C PRO A 497 24.35 -7.49 5.29
N SER A 498 24.27 -8.41 6.26
CA SER A 498 24.86 -9.74 6.10
C SER A 498 24.09 -10.57 5.06
N PRO A 499 24.74 -11.53 4.37
CA PRO A 499 24.06 -12.42 3.44
C PRO A 499 22.84 -13.13 4.03
N ALA A 500 22.89 -13.49 5.31
CA ALA A 500 21.80 -14.16 6.02
C ALA A 500 20.61 -13.21 6.25
N GLN A 501 20.86 -11.94 6.56
CA GLN A 501 19.80 -10.92 6.69
C GLN A 501 19.09 -10.67 5.36
N VAL A 502 19.85 -10.60 4.25
CA VAL A 502 19.27 -10.46 2.91
C VAL A 502 18.45 -11.70 2.54
N ALA A 503 19.01 -12.90 2.77
CA ALA A 503 18.33 -14.16 2.51
C ALA A 503 17.00 -14.27 3.28
N TYR A 504 17.01 -13.98 4.58
CA TYR A 504 15.81 -13.99 5.42
C TYR A 504 14.78 -12.97 4.94
N SER A 505 15.22 -11.77 4.56
CA SER A 505 14.31 -10.72 4.09
C SER A 505 13.65 -11.09 2.76
N LEU A 506 14.40 -11.61 1.80
CA LEU A 506 13.86 -12.12 0.54
C LEU A 506 12.87 -13.28 0.75
N ALA A 507 13.15 -14.14 1.74
CA ALA A 507 12.33 -15.30 2.04
C ALA A 507 11.03 -14.98 2.78
N ALA A 508 11.09 -14.15 3.83
CA ALA A 508 9.99 -13.95 4.77
C ALA A 508 9.11 -12.73 4.45
N THR A 509 9.60 -11.80 3.62
CA THR A 509 8.97 -10.47 3.48
C THR A 509 8.56 -10.13 2.04
N ARG A 510 8.65 -11.09 1.12
CA ARG A 510 8.33 -10.91 -0.30
C ARG A 510 7.31 -11.92 -0.77
N THR A 511 6.52 -11.52 -1.76
CA THR A 511 5.56 -12.43 -2.42
C THR A 511 6.30 -13.28 -3.46
N PRO A 512 6.18 -14.62 -3.42
CA PRO A 512 6.72 -15.48 -4.46
C PRO A 512 5.86 -15.36 -5.73
N PHE A 513 6.51 -15.14 -6.87
CA PHE A 513 5.89 -15.05 -8.20
C PHE A 513 6.39 -16.17 -9.13
N GLU A 514 5.83 -16.22 -10.34
CA GLU A 514 6.03 -17.26 -11.35
C GLU A 514 7.43 -17.26 -11.98
N HIS A 515 8.03 -16.10 -12.28
CA HIS A 515 9.39 -16.07 -12.81
C HIS A 515 10.37 -16.05 -11.66
N ARG A 516 11.13 -17.13 -11.49
CA ARG A 516 11.94 -17.40 -10.30
C ARG A 516 13.42 -17.59 -10.64
N ALA A 517 14.26 -17.09 -9.76
CA ALA A 517 15.69 -17.37 -9.75
C ALA A 517 16.19 -17.44 -8.32
N VAL A 518 17.23 -18.23 -8.07
CA VAL A 518 17.84 -18.36 -6.74
C VAL A 518 19.35 -18.26 -6.87
N ALA A 519 19.96 -17.29 -6.19
CA ALA A 519 21.40 -17.25 -6.00
C ALA A 519 21.75 -18.05 -4.72
N VAL A 520 22.62 -19.04 -4.83
CA VAL A 520 23.10 -19.84 -3.69
C VAL A 520 24.59 -19.55 -3.54
N GLY A 521 25.08 -19.20 -2.35
CA GLY A 521 26.49 -18.82 -2.19
C GLY A 521 26.96 -18.79 -0.73
N ASP A 522 28.28 -18.75 -0.53
CA ASP A 522 28.92 -18.74 0.80
C ASP A 522 29.03 -17.37 1.44
N GLY A 523 28.97 -16.32 0.61
CA GLY A 523 29.23 -14.97 1.05
C GLY A 523 28.70 -13.94 0.07
N LEU A 524 28.76 -12.70 0.53
CA LEU A 524 28.25 -11.54 -0.21
C LEU A 524 28.84 -11.42 -1.63
N PRO A 525 30.16 -11.63 -1.88
CA PRO A 525 30.72 -11.52 -3.23
C PRO A 525 30.11 -12.49 -4.23
N ASP A 526 29.97 -13.77 -3.87
CA ASP A 526 29.44 -14.82 -4.76
C ASP A 526 27.95 -14.58 -5.08
N LEU A 527 27.19 -14.18 -4.06
CA LEU A 527 25.76 -13.87 -4.18
C LEU A 527 25.54 -12.61 -5.03
N LEU A 528 26.33 -11.56 -4.82
CA LEU A 528 26.25 -10.34 -5.63
C LEU A 528 26.62 -10.60 -7.09
N SER A 529 27.66 -11.39 -7.37
CA SER A 529 28.00 -11.70 -8.77
C SER A 529 26.92 -12.55 -9.45
N ALA A 530 26.28 -13.48 -8.71
CA ALA A 530 25.15 -14.26 -9.22
C ALA A 530 23.91 -13.40 -9.51
N VAL A 531 23.56 -12.48 -8.61
CA VAL A 531 22.44 -11.54 -8.85
C VAL A 531 22.77 -10.54 -9.94
N SER A 532 24.03 -10.10 -10.07
CA SER A 532 24.45 -9.27 -11.20
C SER A 532 24.32 -10.01 -12.53
N ALA A 533 24.71 -11.29 -12.58
CA ALA A 533 24.51 -12.11 -13.78
C ALA A 533 23.02 -12.26 -14.13
N LEU A 534 22.15 -12.46 -13.11
CA LEU A 534 20.70 -12.46 -13.30
C LEU A 534 20.19 -11.14 -13.90
N ALA A 535 20.66 -10.01 -13.37
CA ALA A 535 20.34 -8.68 -13.88
C ALA A 535 20.69 -8.49 -15.36
N ASP A 536 21.80 -9.07 -15.81
CA ASP A 536 22.29 -9.00 -17.19
C ASP A 536 21.72 -10.11 -18.10
N GLY A 537 20.96 -11.06 -17.54
CA GLY A 537 20.44 -12.23 -18.25
C GLY A 537 21.51 -13.28 -18.57
N ALA A 538 22.67 -13.22 -17.92
CA ALA A 538 23.79 -14.12 -18.09
C ALA A 538 23.67 -15.39 -17.22
N GLU A 539 24.43 -16.43 -17.59
CA GLU A 539 24.61 -17.63 -16.76
C GLU A 539 25.66 -17.42 -15.69
N HIS A 540 25.51 -18.12 -14.56
CA HIS A 540 26.47 -18.05 -13.47
C HIS A 540 26.45 -19.34 -12.63
N PRO A 541 27.61 -19.87 -12.17
CA PRO A 541 27.67 -21.15 -11.43
C PRO A 541 26.84 -21.17 -10.14
N TRP A 542 26.67 -20.01 -9.52
CA TRP A 542 25.96 -19.82 -8.27
C TRP A 542 24.49 -19.39 -8.46
N LEU A 543 24.01 -19.35 -9.71
CA LEU A 543 22.66 -18.93 -10.07
C LEU A 543 21.87 -20.11 -10.62
N VAL A 544 20.73 -20.41 -9.99
CA VAL A 544 19.73 -21.36 -10.49
C VAL A 544 18.56 -20.57 -11.05
N ARG A 545 18.19 -20.85 -12.31
CA ARG A 545 17.09 -20.19 -13.02
C ARG A 545 16.16 -21.23 -13.64
N ASP A 546 14.92 -20.84 -13.88
CA ASP A 546 13.97 -21.64 -14.67
C ASP A 546 14.57 -21.94 -16.07
N PRO A 547 14.68 -23.23 -16.48
CA PRO A 547 15.22 -23.59 -17.79
C PRO A 547 14.31 -23.20 -18.97
N GLY A 548 13.06 -22.76 -18.74
CA GLY A 548 12.08 -22.54 -19.80
C GLY A 548 11.36 -23.84 -20.21
N PRO A 549 10.50 -23.82 -21.25
CA PRO A 549 9.52 -24.89 -21.51
C PRO A 549 10.06 -26.24 -22.01
N GLU A 550 11.38 -26.48 -22.00
CA GLU A 550 11.97 -27.72 -22.52
C GLU A 550 12.92 -28.36 -21.50
N GLU A 551 12.38 -29.02 -20.48
CA GLU A 551 12.99 -30.21 -19.86
C GLU A 551 11.98 -30.90 -18.90
N GLU A 552 11.83 -32.22 -19.02
CA GLU A 552 10.88 -33.02 -18.23
C GLU A 552 11.09 -32.85 -16.72
N THR A 553 10.10 -32.24 -16.04
CA THR A 553 10.03 -32.08 -14.58
C THR A 553 9.77 -33.42 -13.86
N PRO A 554 10.55 -33.77 -12.82
CA PRO A 554 10.19 -34.86 -11.90
C PRO A 554 9.03 -34.44 -10.96
N PRO A 555 8.23 -35.39 -10.43
CA PRO A 555 6.92 -35.11 -9.86
C PRO A 555 6.92 -34.37 -8.49
N PRO A 556 5.81 -33.68 -8.15
CA PRO A 556 5.75 -32.58 -7.15
C PRO A 556 5.78 -33.01 -5.67
N VAL A 557 5.64 -34.31 -5.39
CA VAL A 557 5.32 -34.83 -4.05
C VAL A 557 6.54 -34.89 -3.12
N VAL A 558 7.75 -34.77 -3.67
CA VAL A 558 9.01 -35.04 -2.96
C VAL A 558 9.58 -33.79 -2.24
N ALA A 559 9.15 -32.57 -2.60
CA ALA A 559 9.81 -31.31 -2.23
C ALA A 559 9.37 -30.68 -0.89
N ALA A 560 8.11 -30.87 -0.47
CA ALA A 560 7.52 -30.11 0.64
C ALA A 560 8.07 -30.46 2.04
N HIS A 561 8.67 -31.65 2.21
CA HIS A 561 9.12 -32.13 3.52
C HIS A 561 10.57 -31.73 3.89
N ALA A 562 11.43 -31.42 2.92
CA ALA A 562 12.86 -31.13 3.14
C ALA A 562 13.14 -29.75 3.78
N ALA A 563 12.24 -28.77 3.62
CA ALA A 563 12.45 -27.40 4.10
C ALA A 563 12.37 -27.26 5.64
N GLY A 564 11.58 -28.11 6.30
CA GLY A 564 11.39 -28.08 7.76
C GLY A 564 12.60 -28.53 8.59
N ALA A 565 13.53 -29.26 7.99
CA ALA A 565 14.68 -29.83 8.69
C ALA A 565 15.79 -28.79 8.95
N LEU A 566 16.02 -27.84 8.04
CA LEU A 566 17.22 -26.98 8.09
C LEU A 566 17.21 -25.88 9.17
N GLY A 567 16.07 -25.64 9.83
CA GLY A 567 15.84 -24.53 10.77
C GLY A 567 15.82 -24.89 12.27
N ARG A 568 16.16 -26.12 12.66
CA ARG A 568 16.31 -26.53 14.07
C ARG A 568 17.75 -26.95 14.33
N ASP A 569 18.29 -26.58 15.50
CA ASP A 569 19.60 -27.01 16.02
C ASP A 569 19.71 -28.55 16.27
N ASP A 570 18.81 -29.33 15.68
CA ASP A 570 18.59 -30.74 15.99
C ASP A 570 18.81 -31.67 14.78
N VAL A 571 19.18 -31.15 13.61
CA VAL A 571 19.44 -32.02 12.45
C VAL A 571 20.85 -32.58 12.49
N CYS A 572 20.92 -33.74 13.14
CA CYS A 572 22.03 -34.64 12.95
C CYS A 572 21.88 -35.33 11.57
N ARG A 573 22.89 -35.15 10.72
CA ARG A 573 23.34 -35.82 9.47
C ARG A 573 22.33 -36.41 8.44
N LEU A 574 22.49 -35.96 7.20
CA LEU A 574 22.11 -36.62 5.92
C LEU A 574 23.02 -37.82 5.60
N VAL A 575 22.44 -38.98 5.27
CA VAL A 575 23.20 -40.19 4.89
C VAL A 575 23.57 -40.12 3.41
N GLY A 576 24.86 -40.29 3.10
CA GLY A 576 25.36 -40.47 1.75
C GLY A 576 25.79 -41.91 1.48
N ALA A 577 25.35 -42.45 0.34
CA ALA A 577 26.17 -43.22 -0.59
C ALA A 577 25.44 -43.37 -1.94
N GLY A 578 25.98 -42.72 -2.98
CA GLY A 578 25.85 -43.13 -4.38
C GLY A 578 24.52 -42.88 -5.09
N ASP A 579 24.62 -42.09 -6.17
CA ASP A 579 23.72 -41.92 -7.30
C ASP A 579 22.32 -41.34 -7.02
N ALA A 580 22.36 -40.04 -6.72
CA ALA A 580 21.50 -38.93 -7.17
C ALA A 580 19.95 -38.98 -7.05
N TYR A 581 19.29 -40.07 -6.65
CA TYR A 581 17.82 -40.09 -6.61
C TYR A 581 17.18 -40.81 -5.41
N GLU A 582 17.91 -41.63 -4.65
CA GLU A 582 17.30 -42.40 -3.53
C GLU A 582 17.42 -41.74 -2.15
N SER A 583 18.20 -40.66 -1.99
CA SER A 583 18.39 -39.99 -0.68
C SER A 583 17.21 -39.11 -0.24
N VAL A 584 16.31 -38.75 -1.17
CA VAL A 584 15.12 -37.94 -0.84
C VAL A 584 14.00 -38.79 -0.19
N LEU A 585 14.14 -40.13 -0.24
CA LEU A 585 13.17 -41.11 0.29
C LEU A 585 13.39 -41.47 1.77
N GLY A 586 14.51 -41.09 2.39
CA GLY A 586 14.76 -41.37 3.81
C GLY A 586 13.77 -40.69 4.76
N GLU A 587 13.21 -39.55 4.37
CA GLU A 587 12.21 -38.81 5.18
C GLU A 587 10.76 -39.19 4.85
N VAL A 588 10.51 -39.85 3.72
CA VAL A 588 9.23 -40.55 3.47
C VAL A 588 9.05 -41.71 4.46
N ALA A 589 10.16 -42.33 4.93
CA ALA A 589 10.12 -43.33 5.99
C ALA A 589 9.80 -42.77 7.39
N LEU A 590 10.00 -41.45 7.60
CA LEU A 590 9.78 -40.75 8.87
C LEU A 590 8.30 -40.36 9.06
N ALA A 591 7.57 -40.15 7.96
CA ALA A 591 6.12 -40.02 7.93
C ALA A 591 5.37 -41.34 8.26
N ALA A 592 6.07 -42.49 8.26
CA ALA A 592 5.52 -43.82 8.55
C ALA A 592 5.62 -44.25 10.04
N GLY A 593 6.11 -43.38 10.94
CA GLY A 593 5.91 -43.55 12.39
C GLY A 593 6.89 -44.46 13.14
N ASP A 594 8.16 -44.54 12.73
CA ASP A 594 9.20 -45.24 13.51
C ASP A 594 10.05 -44.28 14.35
N ILE A 595 10.13 -44.52 15.66
CA ILE A 595 10.53 -43.55 16.71
C ILE A 595 12.05 -43.57 17.04
N ASP A 596 12.86 -44.45 16.42
CA ASP A 596 14.24 -44.71 16.89
C ASP A 596 15.39 -44.10 16.05
N TRP A 597 15.13 -43.13 15.17
CA TRP A 597 16.18 -42.54 14.30
C TRP A 597 17.04 -41.45 14.97
N ARG A 598 16.51 -40.77 15.99
CA ARG A 598 17.19 -39.66 16.71
C ARG A 598 18.46 -40.08 17.45
N ARG A 599 18.72 -41.38 17.63
CA ARG A 599 19.84 -41.92 18.43
C ARG A 599 21.12 -42.25 17.66
N ARG A 600 21.18 -42.03 16.34
CA ARG A 600 22.25 -42.61 15.49
C ARG A 600 23.35 -41.68 14.98
N LEU A 601 23.53 -40.45 15.46
CA LEU A 601 24.40 -39.49 14.76
C LEU A 601 25.30 -38.65 15.66
N SER A 602 26.53 -38.43 15.19
CA SER A 602 27.68 -37.95 15.99
C SER A 602 28.41 -36.72 15.41
N SER A 603 27.95 -36.07 14.33
CA SER A 603 28.56 -34.83 13.78
C SER A 603 27.63 -33.95 12.90
N PRO A 604 27.83 -32.61 12.85
CA PRO A 604 27.05 -31.65 12.04
C PRO A 604 27.39 -31.67 10.52
N PRO A 605 26.48 -31.19 9.62
CA PRO A 605 26.67 -31.18 8.17
C PRO A 605 27.76 -30.19 7.69
N SER A 606 28.46 -30.52 6.59
CA SER A 606 29.49 -29.63 6.02
C SER A 606 28.89 -28.48 5.19
N PRO A 607 29.63 -27.37 4.93
CA PRO A 607 29.16 -26.30 4.05
C PRO A 607 28.77 -26.77 2.64
N ASP A 608 29.50 -27.75 2.08
CA ASP A 608 29.20 -28.28 0.75
C ASP A 608 27.90 -29.10 0.73
N ASP A 609 27.60 -29.85 1.81
CA ASP A 609 26.31 -30.54 1.97
C ASP A 609 25.16 -29.52 1.98
N VAL A 610 25.30 -28.43 2.77
CA VAL A 610 24.29 -27.36 2.86
C VAL A 610 24.08 -26.70 1.50
N ARG A 611 25.15 -26.38 0.78
CA ARG A 611 25.08 -25.79 -0.57
C ARG A 611 24.37 -26.71 -1.55
N ALA A 612 24.71 -28.00 -1.57
CA ALA A 612 24.09 -28.98 -2.45
C ALA A 612 22.58 -29.09 -2.18
N THR A 613 22.16 -29.09 -0.91
CA THR A 613 20.75 -29.08 -0.52
C THR A 613 20.04 -27.80 -0.97
N LEU A 614 20.62 -26.62 -0.73
CA LEU A 614 20.04 -25.35 -1.17
C LEU A 614 19.91 -25.27 -2.69
N ALA A 615 20.89 -25.77 -3.45
CA ALA A 615 20.83 -25.84 -4.90
C ALA A 615 19.74 -26.82 -5.40
N ALA A 616 19.50 -27.92 -4.70
CA ALA A 616 18.41 -28.84 -5.00
C ALA A 616 17.04 -28.22 -4.74
N LEU A 617 16.87 -27.55 -3.59
CA LEU A 617 15.66 -26.78 -3.28
C LEU A 617 15.43 -25.65 -4.30
N ALA A 618 16.50 -24.99 -4.72
CA ALA A 618 16.44 -23.95 -5.74
C ALA A 618 15.91 -24.48 -7.07
N ARG A 619 16.38 -25.65 -7.53
CA ARG A 619 15.87 -26.30 -8.75
C ARG A 619 14.38 -26.61 -8.67
N LEU A 620 13.91 -27.12 -7.52
CA LEU A 620 12.49 -27.38 -7.28
C LEU A 620 11.66 -26.09 -7.27
N TYR A 621 12.18 -25.04 -6.65
CA TYR A 621 11.51 -23.74 -6.57
C TYR A 621 11.35 -23.10 -7.95
N VAL A 622 12.42 -23.08 -8.77
CA VAL A 622 12.38 -22.50 -10.12
C VAL A 622 11.52 -23.33 -11.08
N SER A 623 11.35 -24.64 -10.82
CA SER A 623 10.45 -25.51 -11.59
C SER A 623 8.98 -25.41 -11.14
N GLY A 624 8.63 -24.43 -10.31
CA GLY A 624 7.24 -24.16 -9.89
C GLY A 624 6.87 -24.64 -8.48
N SER A 625 7.68 -25.47 -7.82
CA SER A 625 7.36 -25.97 -6.46
C SER A 625 7.37 -24.85 -5.43
N THR A 626 6.54 -24.97 -4.40
CA THR A 626 6.58 -24.06 -3.24
C THR A 626 7.70 -24.47 -2.28
N VAL A 627 8.50 -23.50 -1.85
CA VAL A 627 9.58 -23.69 -0.88
C VAL A 627 9.48 -22.57 0.16
N ASP A 628 9.38 -22.94 1.44
CA ASP A 628 9.48 -21.99 2.53
C ASP A 628 10.95 -21.72 2.86
N TRP A 629 11.50 -20.71 2.18
CA TRP A 629 12.89 -20.29 2.35
C TRP A 629 13.18 -19.73 3.74
N SER A 630 12.17 -19.29 4.50
CA SER A 630 12.35 -18.71 5.84
C SER A 630 12.85 -19.75 6.85
N LEU A 631 12.67 -21.04 6.55
CA LEU A 631 13.16 -22.15 7.36
C LEU A 631 14.65 -22.45 7.14
N THR A 632 15.25 -21.92 6.07
CA THR A 632 16.66 -22.17 5.71
C THR A 632 17.63 -21.24 6.43
N VAL A 633 17.15 -20.12 6.94
CA VAL A 633 17.97 -19.08 7.57
C VAL A 633 17.16 -18.35 8.64
N ARG A 634 17.79 -18.07 9.79
CA ARG A 634 17.21 -17.20 10.82
C ARG A 634 18.10 -15.99 11.03
N ALA A 635 17.61 -14.83 10.62
CA ALA A 635 18.28 -13.54 10.77
C ALA A 635 17.23 -12.43 10.97
N GLY A 636 17.68 -11.24 11.38
CA GLY A 636 16.82 -10.07 11.38
C GLY A 636 16.51 -9.60 9.95
N ALA A 637 15.27 -9.22 9.68
CA ALA A 637 14.92 -8.61 8.41
C ALA A 637 15.59 -7.24 8.23
N VAL A 638 15.95 -6.91 7.00
CA VAL A 638 16.56 -5.65 6.58
C VAL A 638 15.74 -5.02 5.46
N ASP A 639 16.00 -3.74 5.19
CA ASP A 639 15.37 -3.06 4.09
C ASP A 639 15.89 -3.63 2.77
N LEU A 640 15.00 -3.72 1.79
CA LEU A 640 15.27 -4.23 0.44
C LEU A 640 14.48 -3.35 -0.54
N PRO A 641 14.89 -3.29 -1.82
CA PRO A 641 14.09 -2.62 -2.84
C PRO A 641 12.68 -3.21 -2.94
N VAL A 642 11.74 -2.37 -3.34
CA VAL A 642 10.35 -2.75 -3.64
C VAL A 642 10.24 -3.34 -5.04
N TYR A 643 9.08 -3.93 -5.33
CA TYR A 643 8.77 -4.49 -6.63
C TYR A 643 8.93 -3.47 -7.77
N PRO A 644 9.67 -3.78 -8.86
CA PRO A 644 9.90 -2.88 -9.97
C PRO A 644 8.75 -2.97 -10.99
N PHE A 645 7.66 -2.25 -10.72
CA PHE A 645 6.50 -2.19 -11.62
C PHE A 645 6.87 -1.79 -13.04
N ARG A 646 6.21 -2.40 -14.03
CA ARG A 646 6.31 -1.98 -15.43
C ARG A 646 5.59 -0.64 -15.62
N THR A 647 6.26 0.31 -16.26
CA THR A 647 5.67 1.61 -16.58
C THR A 647 5.02 1.57 -17.96
N THR A 648 3.79 1.05 -18.07
CA THR A 648 2.96 1.20 -19.27
C THR A 648 2.13 2.47 -19.16
N ARG A 649 2.13 3.30 -20.21
CA ARG A 649 1.41 4.58 -20.23
C ARG A 649 -0.08 4.35 -20.49
N TYR A 650 -0.93 4.91 -19.62
CA TYR A 650 -2.39 4.95 -19.77
C TYR A 650 -2.91 6.38 -19.56
N TRP A 651 -3.39 7.03 -20.63
CA TRP A 651 -3.95 8.38 -20.56
C TRP A 651 -5.07 8.60 -21.59
N LEU A 652 -6.25 9.10 -21.16
CA LEU A 652 -7.46 9.16 -21.99
C LEU A 652 -7.34 10.00 -23.28
N HIS A 653 -6.44 10.98 -23.34
CA HIS A 653 -6.30 11.85 -24.52
C HIS A 653 -5.55 11.21 -25.69
N ASP A 654 -4.94 10.04 -25.52
CA ASP A 654 -4.18 9.37 -26.58
C ASP A 654 -5.11 8.68 -27.61
N HIS A 655 -6.44 8.64 -27.38
CA HIS A 655 -7.43 7.95 -28.25
C HIS A 655 -8.46 8.87 -28.92
N THR A 656 -8.36 10.20 -28.80
CA THR A 656 -9.31 11.15 -29.44
C THR A 656 -8.87 11.63 -30.83
N THR A 657 -7.72 11.19 -31.34
CA THR A 657 -7.26 11.52 -32.71
C THR A 657 -7.40 10.35 -33.67
N HIS A 658 -8.63 10.00 -34.05
CA HIS A 658 -8.89 9.40 -35.37
C HIS A 658 -10.29 9.77 -35.88
N PRO A 659 -10.41 10.57 -36.95
CA PRO A 659 -11.65 10.70 -37.69
C PRO A 659 -11.73 9.59 -38.74
N GLY A 660 -12.74 8.73 -38.62
CA GLY A 660 -13.36 8.05 -39.77
C GLY A 660 -12.99 6.59 -40.01
N ALA A 661 -13.82 5.69 -39.48
CA ALA A 661 -14.26 4.51 -40.22
C ALA A 661 -15.68 4.15 -39.75
N HIS A 662 -16.67 4.80 -40.35
CA HIS A 662 -18.07 4.40 -40.21
C HIS A 662 -18.26 3.04 -40.88
N MET A 663 -18.51 2.00 -40.10
CA MET A 663 -19.30 0.85 -40.56
C MET A 663 -20.68 0.99 -39.95
N THR A 664 -21.63 1.37 -40.80
CA THR A 664 -23.06 1.38 -40.50
C THR A 664 -23.58 -0.05 -40.50
N SER A 665 -24.05 -0.53 -39.35
CA SER A 665 -25.07 -1.58 -39.29
C SER A 665 -26.11 -1.19 -38.25
N THR A 666 -27.33 -0.95 -38.72
CA THR A 666 -28.54 -0.81 -37.92
C THR A 666 -28.81 -2.10 -37.12
N PRO A 667 -29.23 -2.05 -35.84
CA PRO A 667 -29.72 -3.23 -35.16
C PRO A 667 -31.16 -3.50 -35.61
N ASP A 668 -31.37 -4.65 -36.27
CA ASP A 668 -32.69 -5.25 -36.42
C ASP A 668 -33.17 -5.80 -35.07
N THR A 669 -34.47 -5.69 -34.83
CA THR A 669 -35.15 -6.29 -33.67
C THR A 669 -35.42 -7.77 -33.97
N PRO A 670 -34.97 -8.75 -33.17
CA PRO A 670 -35.26 -10.15 -33.47
C PRO A 670 -36.69 -10.49 -33.07
N GLU A 671 -37.50 -10.87 -34.06
CA GLU A 671 -38.63 -11.78 -33.87
C GLU A 671 -38.07 -13.12 -33.34
N GLN A 672 -38.72 -13.68 -32.31
CA GLN A 672 -38.33 -14.96 -31.69
C GLN A 672 -38.54 -16.12 -32.68
N GLU A 673 -37.50 -16.46 -33.44
CA GLU A 673 -37.37 -17.76 -34.09
C GLU A 673 -36.74 -18.76 -33.10
N THR A 674 -37.43 -19.85 -32.80
CA THR A 674 -36.91 -20.98 -32.01
C THR A 674 -35.61 -21.53 -32.60
N THR A 675 -34.55 -21.61 -31.81
CA THR A 675 -33.21 -21.97 -32.31
C THR A 675 -33.11 -23.44 -32.71
N ALA A 676 -32.09 -23.79 -33.50
CA ALA A 676 -31.85 -25.19 -33.90
C ALA A 676 -31.51 -26.09 -32.70
N LEU A 677 -30.84 -25.54 -31.68
CA LEU A 677 -30.48 -26.25 -30.46
C LEU A 677 -31.70 -26.45 -29.54
N GLU A 678 -32.57 -25.45 -29.40
CA GLU A 678 -33.86 -25.58 -28.71
C GLU A 678 -34.71 -26.74 -29.27
N ARG A 679 -34.78 -26.88 -30.61
CA ARG A 679 -35.47 -28.02 -31.26
C ARG A 679 -34.79 -29.37 -31.01
N GLN A 680 -33.46 -29.40 -30.89
CA GLN A 680 -32.71 -30.62 -30.59
C GLN A 680 -32.90 -31.05 -29.13
N LEU A 681 -32.87 -30.12 -28.19
CA LEU A 681 -33.09 -30.38 -26.76
C LEU A 681 -34.51 -30.91 -26.50
N ALA A 682 -35.51 -30.42 -27.23
CA ALA A 682 -36.90 -30.89 -27.16
C ALA A 682 -37.09 -32.33 -27.68
N ALA A 683 -36.30 -32.76 -28.67
CA ALA A 683 -36.41 -34.08 -29.30
C ALA A 683 -35.45 -35.15 -28.72
N ALA A 684 -34.48 -34.72 -27.91
CA ALA A 684 -33.44 -35.59 -27.33
C ALA A 684 -33.93 -36.41 -26.12
N THR A 685 -33.35 -37.60 -25.95
CA THR A 685 -33.47 -38.36 -24.69
C THR A 685 -32.79 -37.62 -23.53
N PRO A 686 -33.11 -37.92 -22.26
CA PRO A 686 -32.49 -37.25 -21.11
C PRO A 686 -30.96 -37.28 -21.14
N GLU A 687 -30.37 -38.43 -21.50
CA GLU A 687 -28.92 -38.63 -21.58
C GLU A 687 -28.29 -37.84 -22.75
N GLU A 688 -28.98 -37.74 -23.88
CA GLU A 688 -28.53 -36.93 -25.04
C GLU A 688 -28.66 -35.43 -24.76
N ARG A 689 -29.70 -35.03 -24.02
CA ARG A 689 -29.96 -33.64 -23.62
C ARG A 689 -28.90 -33.11 -22.67
N GLU A 690 -28.55 -33.88 -21.64
CA GLU A 690 -27.48 -33.51 -20.70
C GLU A 690 -26.15 -33.34 -21.44
N ARG A 691 -25.81 -34.26 -22.35
CA ARG A 691 -24.58 -34.17 -23.15
C ARG A 691 -24.54 -32.93 -24.05
N LEU A 692 -25.64 -32.63 -24.74
CA LEU A 692 -25.76 -31.42 -25.58
C LEU A 692 -25.62 -30.13 -24.76
N LEU A 693 -26.18 -30.11 -23.55
CA LEU A 693 -26.06 -28.97 -22.64
C LEU A 693 -24.63 -28.81 -22.13
N VAL A 694 -23.96 -29.90 -21.72
CA VAL A 694 -22.55 -29.83 -21.30
C VAL A 694 -21.68 -29.29 -22.42
N ASP A 695 -21.81 -29.83 -23.65
CA ASP A 695 -21.01 -29.38 -24.79
C ASP A 695 -21.26 -27.90 -25.13
N THR A 696 -22.51 -27.44 -25.04
CA THR A 696 -22.89 -26.03 -25.28
C THR A 696 -22.35 -25.12 -24.20
N ILE A 697 -22.59 -25.44 -22.92
CA ILE A 697 -22.14 -24.63 -21.78
C ILE A 697 -20.62 -24.54 -21.76
N ARG A 698 -19.93 -25.66 -21.98
CA ARG A 698 -18.47 -25.70 -22.10
C ARG A 698 -18.00 -24.79 -23.24
N SER A 699 -18.57 -24.93 -24.43
CA SER A 699 -18.17 -24.13 -25.61
C SER A 699 -18.33 -22.62 -25.38
N GLU A 700 -19.49 -22.19 -24.87
CA GLU A 700 -19.78 -20.78 -24.63
C GLU A 700 -18.94 -20.21 -23.48
N ALA A 701 -18.79 -20.95 -22.38
CA ALA A 701 -17.96 -20.53 -21.26
C ALA A 701 -16.47 -20.49 -21.64
N SER A 702 -15.97 -21.48 -22.39
CA SER A 702 -14.60 -21.49 -22.92
C SER A 702 -14.32 -20.30 -23.84
N THR A 703 -15.31 -19.91 -24.65
CA THR A 703 -15.22 -18.75 -25.55
C THR A 703 -15.12 -17.45 -24.75
N LEU A 704 -15.97 -17.28 -23.73
CA LEU A 704 -15.93 -16.10 -22.87
C LEU A 704 -14.61 -16.01 -22.09
N LEU A 705 -14.14 -17.12 -21.54
CA LEU A 705 -12.92 -17.18 -20.74
C LEU A 705 -11.64 -17.19 -21.56
N ASN A 706 -11.73 -17.37 -22.89
CA ASN A 706 -10.60 -17.57 -23.78
C ASN A 706 -9.66 -18.70 -23.29
N THR A 707 -10.23 -19.77 -22.74
CA THR A 707 -9.54 -20.96 -22.25
C THR A 707 -10.42 -22.18 -22.43
N ASP A 708 -9.84 -23.37 -22.59
CA ASP A 708 -10.62 -24.61 -22.73
C ASP A 708 -10.97 -25.17 -21.35
N LEU A 709 -12.26 -25.19 -21.00
CA LEU A 709 -12.77 -25.73 -19.75
C LEU A 709 -13.03 -27.24 -19.84
N ALA A 710 -12.66 -27.98 -18.80
CA ALA A 710 -13.17 -29.35 -18.61
C ALA A 710 -14.58 -29.33 -18.01
N ASP A 711 -15.31 -30.44 -18.14
CA ASP A 711 -16.72 -30.54 -17.74
C ASP A 711 -16.97 -30.24 -16.26
N ASP A 712 -15.98 -30.51 -15.41
CA ASP A 712 -16.00 -30.32 -13.94
C ASP A 712 -15.26 -29.06 -13.48
N SER A 713 -14.76 -28.24 -14.42
CA SER A 713 -14.01 -27.03 -14.10
C SER A 713 -14.91 -25.94 -13.53
N ASN A 714 -14.50 -25.38 -12.38
CA ASN A 714 -15.26 -24.32 -11.73
C ASN A 714 -15.16 -23.01 -12.51
N PHE A 715 -16.28 -22.41 -12.91
CA PHE A 715 -16.31 -21.17 -13.69
C PHE A 715 -15.60 -20.01 -12.99
N LEU A 716 -15.85 -19.83 -11.68
CA LEU A 716 -15.32 -18.70 -10.91
C LEU A 716 -13.81 -18.83 -10.70
N GLU A 717 -13.33 -20.05 -10.42
CA GLU A 717 -11.89 -20.33 -10.27
C GLU A 717 -11.13 -20.15 -11.59
N ASN A 718 -11.80 -20.36 -12.73
CA ASN A 718 -11.26 -20.13 -14.06
C ASN A 718 -11.44 -18.68 -14.57
N GLY A 719 -11.92 -17.77 -13.72
CA GLY A 719 -11.95 -16.33 -14.01
C GLY A 719 -13.26 -15.78 -14.54
N LEU A 720 -14.37 -16.54 -14.48
CA LEU A 720 -15.67 -16.08 -14.92
C LEU A 720 -16.22 -15.02 -13.94
N ASN A 721 -16.28 -13.77 -14.37
CA ASN A 721 -16.78 -12.65 -13.55
C ASN A 721 -18.28 -12.38 -13.79
N SER A 722 -18.88 -11.45 -13.04
CA SER A 722 -20.33 -11.17 -13.10
C SER A 722 -20.83 -10.68 -14.47
N LEU A 723 -20.00 -9.99 -15.25
CA LEU A 723 -20.37 -9.54 -16.60
C LEU A 723 -20.41 -10.74 -17.56
N MET A 724 -19.38 -11.58 -17.48
CA MET A 724 -19.27 -12.81 -18.27
C MET A 724 -20.35 -13.82 -17.89
N ALA A 725 -20.69 -13.93 -16.61
CA ALA A 725 -21.82 -14.73 -16.14
C ALA A 725 -23.15 -14.24 -16.73
N LEU A 726 -23.36 -12.91 -16.77
CA LEU A 726 -24.56 -12.33 -17.38
C LEU A 726 -24.60 -12.57 -18.90
N GLU A 727 -23.47 -12.48 -19.58
CA GLU A 727 -23.37 -12.76 -21.01
C GLU A 727 -23.59 -14.25 -21.31
N LEU A 728 -22.95 -15.15 -20.56
CA LEU A 728 -23.19 -16.59 -20.63
C LEU A 728 -24.66 -16.92 -20.39
N THR A 729 -25.29 -16.31 -19.38
CA THR A 729 -26.72 -16.47 -19.10
C THR A 729 -27.55 -16.07 -20.31
N LYS A 730 -27.32 -14.88 -20.88
CA LYS A 730 -28.07 -14.40 -22.07
C LYS A 730 -27.89 -15.31 -23.28
N THR A 731 -26.66 -15.76 -23.54
CA THR A 731 -26.36 -16.66 -24.65
C THR A 731 -27.04 -18.01 -24.45
N LEU A 732 -26.97 -18.59 -23.25
CA LEU A 732 -27.64 -19.85 -22.94
C LEU A 732 -29.16 -19.72 -23.02
N MET A 733 -29.76 -18.62 -22.56
CA MET A 733 -31.20 -18.36 -22.72
C MET A 733 -31.59 -18.29 -24.20
N ALA A 734 -30.81 -17.60 -25.03
CA ALA A 734 -31.06 -17.50 -26.47
C ALA A 734 -30.91 -18.86 -27.18
N LEU A 735 -29.94 -19.67 -26.78
CA LEU A 735 -29.62 -20.95 -27.40
C LEU A 735 -30.54 -22.10 -26.95
N THR A 736 -31.02 -22.07 -25.71
CA THR A 736 -31.80 -23.17 -25.12
C THR A 736 -33.30 -22.88 -25.04
N GLY A 737 -33.70 -21.60 -25.11
CA GLY A 737 -35.09 -21.17 -24.89
C GLY A 737 -35.51 -21.17 -23.40
N LEU A 738 -34.60 -21.44 -22.47
CA LEU A 738 -34.88 -21.47 -21.03
C LEU A 738 -34.82 -20.08 -20.39
N GLU A 739 -35.61 -19.88 -19.33
CA GLU A 739 -35.44 -18.75 -18.42
C GLU A 739 -34.38 -19.10 -17.37
N ILE A 740 -33.13 -18.72 -17.63
CA ILE A 740 -32.00 -19.02 -16.74
C ILE A 740 -31.76 -17.81 -15.83
N ALA A 741 -31.94 -18.01 -14.52
CA ALA A 741 -31.53 -17.01 -13.54
C ALA A 741 -30.00 -17.02 -13.39
N MET A 742 -29.37 -15.84 -13.31
CA MET A 742 -27.92 -15.71 -13.14
C MET A 742 -27.39 -16.48 -11.90
N VAL A 743 -28.21 -16.62 -10.86
CA VAL A 743 -27.85 -17.38 -9.64
C VAL A 743 -27.57 -18.86 -9.93
N ALA A 744 -28.17 -19.43 -10.98
CA ALA A 744 -27.97 -20.83 -11.36
C ALA A 744 -26.52 -21.13 -11.74
N ILE A 745 -25.79 -20.18 -12.34
CA ILE A 745 -24.36 -20.31 -12.66
C ILE A 745 -23.51 -20.33 -11.39
N VAL A 746 -23.93 -19.61 -10.35
CA VAL A 746 -23.21 -19.52 -9.07
C VAL A 746 -23.46 -20.77 -8.22
N GLU A 747 -24.69 -21.28 -8.23
CA GLU A 747 -25.09 -22.48 -7.46
C GLU A 747 -24.63 -23.79 -8.13
N ASN A 748 -24.41 -23.77 -9.45
CA ASN A 748 -23.94 -24.92 -10.23
C ASN A 748 -22.66 -24.53 -10.98
N PRO A 749 -21.52 -24.46 -10.29
CA PRO A 749 -20.37 -23.69 -10.76
C PRO A 749 -19.52 -24.42 -11.81
N SER A 750 -20.00 -25.46 -12.48
CA SER A 750 -19.28 -26.17 -13.56
C SER A 750 -20.19 -26.49 -14.75
N PRO A 751 -19.63 -26.74 -15.96
CA PRO A 751 -20.43 -27.14 -17.13
C PRO A 751 -21.34 -28.35 -16.86
N ALA A 752 -20.84 -29.37 -16.17
CA ALA A 752 -21.58 -30.58 -15.84
C ALA A 752 -22.69 -30.33 -14.80
N GLU A 753 -22.42 -29.52 -13.78
CA GLU A 753 -23.43 -29.20 -12.75
C GLU A 753 -24.54 -28.32 -13.32
N LEU A 754 -24.18 -27.30 -14.11
CA LEU A 754 -25.15 -26.41 -14.73
C LEU A 754 -26.00 -27.14 -15.78
N ALA A 755 -25.40 -28.02 -16.59
CA ALA A 755 -26.13 -28.84 -17.55
C ALA A 755 -27.15 -29.76 -16.87
N ARG A 756 -26.80 -30.35 -15.72
CA ARG A 756 -27.68 -31.22 -14.96
C ARG A 756 -28.85 -30.44 -14.35
N HIS A 757 -28.58 -29.26 -13.80
CA HIS A 757 -29.61 -28.37 -13.28
C HIS A 757 -30.59 -27.93 -14.38
N LEU A 758 -30.09 -27.44 -15.52
CA LEU A 758 -30.92 -27.03 -16.66
C LEU A 758 -31.66 -28.22 -17.29
N GLY A 759 -31.04 -29.41 -17.32
CA GLY A 759 -31.65 -30.65 -17.78
C GLY A 759 -32.84 -31.09 -16.93
N GLN A 760 -32.79 -30.86 -15.61
CA GLN A 760 -33.90 -31.08 -14.68
C GLN A 760 -35.05 -30.10 -14.93
N GLU A 761 -34.77 -28.81 -15.09
CA GLU A 761 -35.81 -27.80 -15.40
C GLU A 761 -36.51 -28.07 -16.74
N LEU A 762 -35.77 -28.55 -17.75
CA LEU A 762 -36.33 -28.99 -19.04
C LEU A 762 -37.27 -30.20 -18.91
N ALA A 763 -36.99 -31.11 -17.96
CA ALA A 763 -37.84 -32.27 -17.70
C ALA A 763 -39.13 -31.87 -16.96
N GLU A 764 -39.06 -30.90 -16.06
CA GLU A 764 -40.21 -30.37 -15.33
C GLU A 764 -41.13 -29.50 -16.21
N THR A 765 -40.58 -28.83 -17.22
CA THR A 765 -41.34 -28.02 -18.18
C THR A 765 -41.99 -28.88 -19.29
N SER A 766 -41.53 -30.12 -19.47
CA SER A 766 -42.04 -31.08 -20.49
C SER A 766 -43.04 -32.11 -19.96
N ALA A 767 -43.37 -32.07 -18.66
CA ALA A 767 -44.34 -32.94 -17.98
C ALA A 767 -45.66 -32.21 -17.73
#